data_AF-A0A1I1X0F1-F1
#
_entry.id   AF-A0A1I1X0F1-F1
#
_cell.length_a   1.000
_cell.length_b   1.000
_cell.length_c   1.000
_cell.angle_alpha   90.00
_cell.angle_beta   90.00
_cell.angle_gamma   90.00
#
_symmetry.space_group_name_H-M   'P 1'
#
loop_
_entity.id
_entity.type
_entity.pdbx_description
1 polymer ?
#
loop_
_entity_poly.entity_id
_entity_poly.type
_entity_poly.pdbx_seq_one_letter_code
_entity_poly.pdbx_strand_id
1 'polypeptide(L)'
;MRRRAVVGVILAVVGGALWWLREEKDAAPVATAEVVAAPVQAMVSAGQEEAAGLQLDPRLAARASIAGFVKDAKGAPIAGAQVCALLTSERLPTDERRRPPCVTSERDGHYRIAGLFGARHEVVGSAPGFVPTLYAQGEGASRREWVELRPGMELLGADIVLEDGGVEIRGVVKDLSGGPIEGAQLLGNRQPVVFTGPEGEFSMWVKPGQIGVRAMADGYADGRDNGVAPGHFFEVFMTPEAVLVGKVVRAGSGEPVEGAQVSSGGGSWTSTMTDAQGMFRLDRLPPGPYKPSAASDETFGLAEELVMLGLGETSEPLVITAHPAFFVEGRVVIEGGGSCDAGSVILRDGASGRAVRGATEADGVIHLRAVRPGEYGIEVRCQGHVPEDTYEKVKVVDRSVSGVEWKVRRAQALRGVAVDVRGRPVAKLTVSAGSKPDPSRPQAQRIWASAQTDASGRFEVTGLLPGKYDVEASSWDPPRTTPKAMEVTLPKGQDVEGVRIELPAVGEVRGSVRDAKGQPVRGASVALVGGSTRFGATVADDGTFRIEHVGVGEYRAEAQKGWEKLRAPGTSDDDVQGEKIEVRADAVTTVQLVVASATGKITGVVRDEHGAPVADAFVGAARESDRAGAAKGSASLETRWTFGKQPNMTDAEGRFTLTDLSDGKHTVRAHRRSGGEAIVEQVAVGSEVTLTLAPAARLAGTVALPGGGTPEEFTVVIAEATSQYRRTDNFYRTNGAWSFPEVPAGEYKVQVNAGAGTAEATVKVAAGEELSGVRIELAPKVTVRGTVVDLEGKPVPGLTVTVSGSGASASAQDGKHNVTDESGRFEFRNAPAGLAQINVSPQNGNAEFGWSSMPAMLSGEASTVELPPIRVARKRTPSGEQAGDLGFTTHEPASGADPMKRRWVVAHVRPKGPAALAGVVVGDEIVSVDGQDVQGPNSYLFHALTYAPVKTTLTLGLARGASVQLTLDARP
;
A
#
# COMPACT_ATOMS: atom_id res chain seq x y z
N MET A 1 21.75 9.94 -67.71
CA MET A 1 22.97 10.76 -67.72
C MET A 1 23.54 10.73 -66.31
N ARG A 2 24.62 9.96 -66.10
CA ARG A 2 26.01 10.44 -66.03
C ARG A 2 26.26 11.23 -64.74
N ARG A 3 27.27 10.96 -63.93
CA ARG A 3 28.40 10.00 -63.94
C ARG A 3 29.23 10.42 -62.72
N ARG A 4 29.87 9.45 -62.04
CA ARG A 4 31.27 9.52 -61.55
C ARG A 4 31.57 10.55 -60.44
N ALA A 5 32.59 10.41 -59.60
CA ALA A 5 33.67 9.45 -59.40
C ALA A 5 34.46 10.00 -58.18
N VAL A 6 34.92 9.12 -57.28
CA VAL A 6 36.36 8.76 -57.12
C VAL A 6 37.11 9.63 -56.11
N VAL A 7 37.54 8.93 -55.05
CA VAL A 7 38.90 8.80 -54.52
C VAL A 7 39.76 10.07 -54.44
N GLY A 8 40.23 10.34 -53.22
CA GLY A 8 41.67 10.25 -52.99
C GLY A 8 42.35 11.44 -52.32
N VAL A 9 42.80 11.20 -51.09
CA VAL A 9 44.24 11.10 -50.78
C VAL A 9 45.03 12.42 -50.72
N ILE A 10 45.39 12.77 -49.47
CA ILE A 10 46.75 12.98 -48.95
C ILE A 10 47.38 14.40 -48.92
N LEU A 11 47.78 14.71 -47.68
CA LEU A 11 48.95 15.45 -47.15
C LEU A 11 49.17 16.95 -47.42
N ALA A 12 49.25 17.62 -46.26
CA ALA A 12 50.42 18.36 -45.77
C ALA A 12 50.46 19.89 -45.96
N VAL A 13 50.38 20.52 -44.77
CA VAL A 13 51.39 21.44 -44.21
C VAL A 13 51.21 22.94 -44.48
N VAL A 14 50.90 23.60 -43.35
CA VAL A 14 51.36 24.90 -42.85
C VAL A 14 50.67 26.17 -43.37
N GLY A 15 50.05 26.85 -42.39
CA GLY A 15 50.52 28.19 -42.02
C GLY A 15 49.55 29.34 -42.24
N GLY A 16 48.91 29.76 -41.16
CA GLY A 16 48.95 31.17 -40.75
C GLY A 16 48.01 32.17 -41.44
N ALA A 17 46.85 32.36 -40.80
CA ALA A 17 46.40 33.62 -40.19
C ALA A 17 45.76 34.76 -41.02
N LEU A 18 44.53 35.08 -40.55
CA LEU A 18 43.91 36.40 -40.28
C LEU A 18 43.47 37.29 -41.47
N TRP A 19 42.18 37.69 -41.50
CA TRP A 19 41.64 38.97 -40.98
C TRP A 19 40.24 39.35 -41.58
N TRP A 20 39.31 39.85 -40.74
CA TRP A 20 38.22 40.87 -40.96
C TRP A 20 37.10 40.63 -42.03
N LEU A 21 35.83 41.11 -41.97
CA LEU A 21 34.99 41.90 -41.04
C LEU A 21 33.53 42.06 -41.60
N ARG A 22 32.55 42.33 -40.71
CA ARG A 22 31.47 43.38 -40.73
C ARG A 22 30.14 43.29 -41.54
N GLU A 23 29.08 43.47 -40.74
CA GLU A 23 28.02 44.52 -40.72
C GLU A 23 26.66 44.43 -41.47
N GLU A 24 25.69 44.99 -40.74
CA GLU A 24 24.23 45.10 -40.88
C GLU A 24 23.74 46.15 -41.90
N LYS A 25 22.44 46.10 -42.27
CA LYS A 25 21.45 47.18 -41.97
C LYS A 25 20.01 46.91 -42.46
N ASP A 26 19.10 47.60 -41.78
CA ASP A 26 17.64 47.55 -41.71
C ASP A 26 16.81 47.96 -42.95
N ALA A 27 15.53 47.51 -42.97
CA ALA A 27 14.30 48.35 -42.86
C ALA A 27 13.12 47.85 -43.72
N ALA A 28 11.91 47.85 -43.12
CA ALA A 28 10.58 47.41 -43.63
C ALA A 28 9.84 48.54 -44.41
N PRO A 29 8.49 48.55 -44.67
CA PRO A 29 7.39 47.57 -44.47
C PRO A 29 6.24 47.52 -45.55
N VAL A 30 5.19 46.73 -45.24
CA VAL A 30 3.72 46.86 -45.51
C VAL A 30 3.03 45.89 -46.52
N ALA A 31 2.24 44.95 -45.93
CA ALA A 31 0.83 44.48 -46.16
C ALA A 31 0.27 44.25 -47.60
N THR A 32 -0.63 43.32 -47.95
CA THR A 32 -1.56 42.33 -47.34
C THR A 32 -1.99 41.35 -48.46
N ALA A 33 -2.31 40.08 -48.18
CA ALA A 33 -3.51 39.38 -48.68
C ALA A 33 -3.52 37.87 -48.35
N GLU A 34 -4.61 37.48 -47.68
CA GLU A 34 -5.39 36.24 -47.62
C GLU A 34 -4.85 34.84 -47.98
N VAL A 35 -5.33 33.92 -47.13
CA VAL A 35 -5.10 32.49 -47.02
C VAL A 35 -6.15 31.71 -47.82
N VAL A 36 -5.72 30.64 -48.50
CA VAL A 36 -6.57 29.46 -48.79
C VAL A 36 -5.78 28.21 -48.38
N ALA A 37 -6.40 27.41 -47.52
CA ALA A 37 -5.84 26.18 -46.95
C ALA A 37 -6.30 24.93 -47.71
N ALA A 38 -5.40 23.96 -47.86
CA ALA A 38 -5.68 22.51 -47.87
C ALA A 38 -4.35 21.72 -47.67
N PRO A 39 -4.41 20.49 -47.14
CA PRO A 39 -3.51 20.04 -46.07
C PRO A 39 -2.34 19.19 -46.57
N VAL A 40 -1.21 19.25 -45.86
CA VAL A 40 -0.07 18.36 -46.08
C VAL A 40 0.17 17.55 -44.81
N GLN A 41 -0.02 16.23 -44.95
CA GLN A 41 0.58 15.22 -44.08
C GLN A 41 2.09 15.44 -44.02
N ALA A 42 2.61 15.78 -42.83
CA ALA A 42 4.04 15.83 -42.59
C ALA A 42 4.44 14.68 -41.67
N MET A 43 4.95 13.62 -42.30
CA MET A 43 5.93 12.72 -41.70
C MET A 43 7.08 13.55 -41.14
N VAL A 44 7.26 13.53 -39.82
CA VAL A 44 8.48 14.05 -39.20
C VAL A 44 9.52 12.94 -39.24
N SER A 45 10.38 13.00 -40.25
CA SER A 45 11.67 12.31 -40.23
C SER A 45 12.58 13.02 -39.24
N ALA A 46 12.78 12.41 -38.07
CA ALA A 46 13.75 12.86 -37.09
C ALA A 46 15.16 12.82 -37.69
N GLY A 47 15.77 14.00 -37.86
CA GLY A 47 17.20 14.13 -38.07
C GLY A 47 17.93 13.82 -36.77
N GLN A 48 18.89 12.91 -36.84
CA GLN A 48 19.84 12.62 -35.78
C GLN A 48 20.74 13.85 -35.56
N GLU A 49 20.46 14.62 -34.52
CA GLU A 49 21.52 15.31 -33.77
C GLU A 49 21.72 14.49 -32.50
N GLU A 50 22.91 13.89 -32.38
CA GLU A 50 23.44 13.36 -31.12
C GLU A 50 23.40 14.48 -30.09
N ALA A 51 22.35 14.49 -29.27
CA ALA A 51 22.34 15.25 -28.03
C ALA A 51 23.53 14.77 -27.20
N ALA A 52 24.45 15.69 -26.89
CA ALA A 52 25.57 15.45 -26.00
C ALA A 52 25.06 14.67 -24.77
N GLY A 53 25.53 13.43 -24.62
CA GLY A 53 25.00 12.49 -23.65
C GLY A 53 24.99 13.10 -22.26
N LEU A 54 23.78 13.39 -21.74
CA LEU A 54 23.58 13.48 -20.30
C LEU A 54 24.16 12.19 -19.73
N GLN A 55 25.15 12.29 -18.86
CA GLN A 55 25.70 11.12 -18.20
C GLN A 55 24.60 10.59 -17.26
N LEU A 56 23.85 9.60 -17.74
CA LEU A 56 22.60 9.13 -17.13
C LEU A 56 22.82 8.32 -15.85
N ASP A 57 24.02 7.75 -15.68
CA ASP A 57 24.41 7.02 -14.47
C ASP A 57 25.00 7.97 -13.43
N PRO A 58 24.29 8.26 -12.32
CA PRO A 58 24.79 9.16 -11.28
C PRO A 58 26.09 8.66 -10.63
N ARG A 59 26.44 7.37 -10.78
CA ARG A 59 27.67 6.77 -10.23
C ARG A 59 28.94 7.26 -10.93
N LEU A 60 28.83 7.58 -12.23
CA LEU A 60 29.93 8.02 -13.08
C LEU A 60 30.09 9.55 -13.10
N ALA A 61 29.13 10.26 -12.51
CA ALA A 61 29.05 11.71 -12.52
C ALA A 61 29.86 12.34 -11.36
N ALA A 62 30.24 13.61 -11.52
CA ALA A 62 30.93 14.37 -10.47
C ALA A 62 30.08 14.48 -9.19
N ARG A 63 30.71 14.38 -8.02
CA ARG A 63 30.02 14.41 -6.72
C ARG A 63 29.65 15.84 -6.31
N ALA A 64 28.50 15.98 -5.67
CA ALA A 64 27.93 17.23 -5.18
C ALA A 64 28.19 17.44 -3.67
N SER A 65 27.87 18.64 -3.18
CA SER A 65 27.94 18.99 -1.75
C SER A 65 26.81 19.92 -1.32
N ILE A 66 26.42 19.84 -0.04
CA ILE A 66 25.43 20.72 0.61
C ILE A 66 26.09 21.36 1.85
N ALA A 67 25.90 22.66 2.04
CA ALA A 67 26.33 23.38 3.24
C ALA A 67 25.27 24.38 3.73
N GLY A 68 25.23 24.62 5.04
CA GLY A 68 24.28 25.51 5.70
C GLY A 68 24.54 25.63 7.19
N PHE A 69 23.58 26.18 7.93
CA PHE A 69 23.62 26.32 9.39
C PHE A 69 22.46 25.58 10.07
N VAL A 70 22.72 24.98 11.23
CA VAL A 70 21.68 24.49 12.13
C VAL A 70 21.41 25.52 13.21
N LYS A 71 20.14 25.93 13.34
CA LYS A 71 19.69 26.99 14.26
C LYS A 71 18.45 26.55 15.04
N ASP A 72 18.21 27.15 16.19
CA ASP A 72 16.95 27.02 16.91
C ASP A 72 15.88 27.96 16.32
N ALA A 73 14.63 27.85 16.80
CA ALA A 73 13.51 28.70 16.37
C ALA A 73 13.71 30.20 16.65
N LYS A 74 14.68 30.59 17.49
CA LYS A 74 15.06 31.98 17.80
C LYS A 74 16.24 32.46 16.94
N GLY A 75 16.79 31.60 16.10
CA GLY A 75 17.93 31.87 15.23
C GLY A 75 19.30 31.67 15.88
N ALA A 76 19.38 31.13 17.10
CA ALA A 76 20.65 30.83 17.74
C ALA A 76 21.29 29.57 17.12
N PRO A 77 22.61 29.54 16.89
CA PRO A 77 23.27 28.39 16.31
C PRO A 77 23.26 27.19 17.26
N ILE A 78 23.03 25.99 16.73
CA ILE A 78 23.06 24.75 17.49
C ILE A 78 24.35 24.01 17.17
N ALA A 79 25.30 24.01 18.10
CA ALA A 79 26.54 23.26 17.98
C ALA A 79 26.30 21.77 18.27
N GLY A 80 27.00 20.88 17.55
CA GLY A 80 26.92 19.45 17.82
C GLY A 80 25.66 18.77 17.27
N ALA A 81 24.80 19.50 16.55
CA ALA A 81 23.67 18.90 15.83
C ALA A 81 24.17 17.98 14.72
N GLN A 82 23.55 16.81 14.58
CA GLN A 82 23.82 15.86 13.51
C GLN A 82 23.00 16.21 12.28
N VAL A 83 23.64 16.26 11.11
CA VAL A 83 23.00 16.52 9.82
C VAL A 83 23.33 15.40 8.84
N CYS A 84 22.30 14.77 8.27
CA CYS A 84 22.43 13.63 7.35
C CYS A 84 21.72 13.90 6.03
N ALA A 85 22.30 13.44 4.92
CA ALA A 85 21.69 13.51 3.59
C ALA A 85 21.22 12.13 3.12
N LEU A 86 19.92 11.93 3.00
CA LEU A 86 19.29 10.69 2.56
C LEU A 86 19.01 10.73 1.06
N LEU A 87 19.59 9.79 0.31
CA LEU A 87 19.42 9.66 -1.13
C LEU A 87 18.09 8.97 -1.47
N THR A 88 17.29 9.58 -2.36
CA THR A 88 15.93 9.09 -2.71
C THR A 88 15.74 8.69 -4.18
N SER A 89 16.83 8.59 -4.96
CA SER A 89 16.76 8.26 -6.40
C SER A 89 16.38 6.79 -6.67
N GLU A 90 15.57 6.57 -7.71
CA GLU A 90 15.23 5.22 -8.24
C GLU A 90 16.28 4.68 -9.22
N ARG A 91 17.19 5.54 -9.73
CA ARG A 91 18.28 5.14 -10.65
C ARG A 91 19.42 4.42 -9.95
N LEU A 92 19.54 4.58 -8.65
CA LEU A 92 20.61 4.00 -7.85
C LEU A 92 20.08 2.79 -7.07
N PRO A 93 20.84 1.69 -7.00
CA PRO A 93 20.42 0.49 -6.29
C PRO A 93 20.32 0.74 -4.79
N THR A 94 19.69 -0.19 -4.06
CA THR A 94 19.39 0.02 -2.64
C THR A 94 20.65 0.10 -1.79
N ASP A 95 21.66 -0.72 -2.08
CA ASP A 95 22.99 -0.76 -1.43
C ASP A 95 23.66 0.61 -1.37
N GLU A 96 23.63 1.38 -2.44
CA GLU A 96 24.18 2.75 -2.47
C GLU A 96 23.38 3.77 -1.66
N ARG A 97 22.11 3.48 -1.36
CA ARG A 97 21.20 4.36 -0.60
C ARG A 97 21.19 4.06 0.90
N ARG A 98 21.75 2.92 1.34
CA ARG A 98 21.60 2.41 2.71
C ARG A 98 22.35 3.25 3.76
N ARG A 99 23.49 3.85 3.42
CA ARG A 99 24.34 4.63 4.35
C ARG A 99 24.36 6.12 3.98
N PRO A 100 23.47 6.94 4.55
CA PRO A 100 23.48 8.37 4.32
C PRO A 100 24.73 9.00 4.95
N PRO A 101 25.46 9.87 4.23
CA PRO A 101 26.54 10.63 4.83
C PRO A 101 25.98 11.59 5.87
N CYS A 102 26.60 11.58 7.06
CA CYS A 102 26.25 12.43 8.19
C CYS A 102 27.46 13.22 8.66
N VAL A 103 27.23 14.45 9.12
CA VAL A 103 28.23 15.32 9.72
C VAL A 103 27.67 15.95 10.99
N THR A 104 28.57 16.46 11.83
CA THR A 104 28.21 17.22 13.03
C THR A 104 28.45 18.70 12.76
N SER A 105 27.49 19.54 13.14
CA SER A 105 27.62 21.00 13.04
C SER A 105 28.69 21.55 13.99
N GLU A 106 29.38 22.58 13.50
CA GLU A 106 30.42 23.31 14.20
C GLU A 106 29.85 24.20 15.32
N ARG A 107 30.72 24.90 16.06
CA ARG A 107 30.30 25.75 17.21
C ARG A 107 29.36 26.89 16.81
N ASP A 108 29.47 27.38 15.58
CA ASP A 108 28.61 28.40 14.99
C ASP A 108 27.40 27.81 14.25
N GLY A 109 27.17 26.50 14.37
CA GLY A 109 26.08 25.78 13.72
C GLY A 109 26.34 25.43 12.26
N HIS A 110 27.49 25.82 11.68
CA HIS A 110 27.82 25.50 10.30
C HIS A 110 27.97 23.99 10.07
N TYR A 111 27.53 23.50 8.91
CA TYR A 111 27.77 22.12 8.48
C TYR A 111 28.06 22.05 6.97
N ARG A 112 28.83 21.04 6.56
CA ARG A 112 29.07 20.72 5.14
C ARG A 112 29.09 19.21 4.91
N ILE A 113 28.23 18.73 4.02
CA ILE A 113 28.21 17.34 3.54
C ILE A 113 28.75 17.33 2.10
N ALA A 114 29.79 16.54 1.84
CA ALA A 114 30.39 16.38 0.51
C ALA A 114 30.28 14.93 0.03
N GLY A 115 30.59 14.69 -1.26
CA GLY A 115 30.59 13.34 -1.83
C GLY A 115 29.20 12.83 -2.25
N LEU A 116 28.21 13.72 -2.32
CA LEU A 116 26.82 13.38 -2.64
C LEU A 116 26.67 13.03 -4.12
N PHE A 117 25.72 12.15 -4.44
CA PHE A 117 25.37 11.89 -5.83
C PHE A 117 24.66 13.11 -6.44
N GLY A 118 24.78 13.32 -7.75
CA GLY A 118 23.95 14.28 -8.49
C GLY A 118 22.53 13.74 -8.64
N ALA A 119 21.76 13.75 -7.55
CA ALA A 119 20.41 13.22 -7.48
C ALA A 119 19.61 13.90 -6.35
N ARG A 120 18.34 13.50 -6.20
CA ARG A 120 17.46 13.95 -5.12
C ARG A 120 17.91 13.47 -3.73
N HIS A 121 18.04 14.41 -2.79
CA HIS A 121 18.37 14.17 -1.39
C HIS A 121 17.34 14.82 -0.45
N GLU A 122 16.98 14.12 0.62
CA GLU A 122 16.38 14.73 1.82
C GLU A 122 17.49 15.03 2.83
N VAL A 123 17.49 16.21 3.45
CA VAL A 123 18.50 16.57 4.46
C VAL A 123 17.81 16.72 5.80
N VAL A 124 18.23 15.94 6.80
CA VAL A 124 17.64 15.95 8.15
C VAL A 124 18.65 16.47 9.16
N GLY A 125 18.20 17.36 10.05
CA GLY A 125 18.96 17.83 11.20
C GLY A 125 18.35 17.36 12.51
N SER A 126 19.19 17.06 13.51
CA SER A 126 18.74 16.72 14.86
C SER A 126 19.74 17.14 15.93
N ALA A 127 19.24 17.41 17.13
CA ALA A 127 20.04 17.75 18.30
C ALA A 127 19.29 17.37 19.59
N PRO A 128 20.00 17.16 20.72
CA PRO A 128 19.37 16.90 22.01
C PRO A 128 18.40 18.02 22.44
N GLY A 129 17.20 17.65 22.88
CA GLY A 129 16.13 18.58 23.28
C GLY A 129 15.23 19.06 22.14
N PHE A 130 15.60 18.81 20.89
CA PHE A 130 14.92 19.34 19.71
C PHE A 130 14.17 18.26 18.92
N VAL A 131 13.14 18.68 18.19
CA VAL A 131 12.42 17.85 17.23
C VAL A 131 13.24 17.75 15.93
N PRO A 132 13.58 16.53 15.46
CA PRO A 132 14.26 16.34 14.19
C PRO A 132 13.46 16.94 13.03
N THR A 133 14.14 17.67 12.14
CA THR A 133 13.48 18.44 11.08
C THR A 133 14.22 18.30 9.75
N LEU A 134 13.46 18.20 8.65
CA LEU A 134 13.98 18.23 7.30
C LEU A 134 14.29 19.66 6.86
N TYR A 135 15.39 19.86 6.15
CA TYR A 135 15.60 21.06 5.35
C TYR A 135 14.44 21.21 4.36
N ALA A 136 13.88 22.41 4.31
CA ALA A 136 12.84 22.75 3.36
C ALA A 136 13.18 24.04 2.63
N GLN A 137 13.01 24.05 1.32
CA GLN A 137 13.12 25.23 0.47
C GLN A 137 11.73 25.70 0.03
N GLY A 138 11.54 27.03 -0.06
CA GLY A 138 10.26 27.64 -0.40
C GLY A 138 9.22 27.60 0.74
N GLU A 139 8.07 28.23 0.50
CA GLU A 139 6.97 28.36 1.46
C GLU A 139 5.63 27.91 0.86
N GLY A 140 4.65 27.57 1.70
CA GLY A 140 3.30 27.17 1.28
C GLY A 140 3.31 26.05 0.23
N ALA A 141 2.61 26.25 -0.89
CA ALA A 141 2.53 25.27 -1.98
C ALA A 141 3.86 25.03 -2.72
N SER A 142 4.82 25.95 -2.62
CA SER A 142 6.17 25.82 -3.19
C SER A 142 7.16 25.13 -2.26
N ARG A 143 6.78 24.85 -1.01
CA ARG A 143 7.64 24.17 -0.04
C ARG A 143 8.04 22.79 -0.58
N ARG A 144 9.34 22.50 -0.56
CA ARG A 144 9.93 21.20 -0.91
C ARG A 144 10.83 20.76 0.22
N GLU A 145 10.66 19.54 0.70
CA GLU A 145 11.47 18.94 1.79
C GLU A 145 12.61 18.08 1.25
N TRP A 146 12.99 18.32 -0.01
CA TRP A 146 14.09 17.67 -0.71
C TRP A 146 14.83 18.68 -1.56
N VAL A 147 16.07 18.32 -1.91
CA VAL A 147 16.98 19.05 -2.77
C VAL A 147 17.30 18.20 -3.98
N GLU A 148 17.27 18.79 -5.16
CA GLU A 148 17.75 18.17 -6.39
C GLU A 148 19.20 18.62 -6.64
N LEU A 149 20.17 17.72 -6.50
CA LEU A 149 21.59 18.03 -6.76
C LEU A 149 21.96 17.65 -8.19
N ARG A 150 22.67 18.53 -8.89
CA ARG A 150 23.30 18.21 -10.17
C ARG A 150 24.72 17.66 -9.97
N PRO A 151 25.28 16.91 -10.93
CA PRO A 151 26.69 16.52 -10.88
C PRO A 151 27.62 17.71 -10.64
N GLY A 152 28.48 17.60 -9.62
CA GLY A 152 29.42 18.66 -9.22
C GLY A 152 28.78 19.90 -8.57
N MET A 153 27.47 19.88 -8.30
CA MET A 153 26.78 21.03 -7.69
C MET A 153 27.21 21.25 -6.24
N GLU A 154 27.37 22.53 -5.89
CA GLU A 154 27.53 22.96 -4.50
C GLU A 154 26.30 23.78 -4.09
N LEU A 155 25.47 23.23 -3.21
CA LEU A 155 24.36 23.96 -2.61
C LEU A 155 24.83 24.64 -1.32
N LEU A 156 24.68 25.95 -1.26
CA LEU A 156 24.96 26.77 -0.07
C LEU A 156 23.65 27.30 0.52
N GLY A 157 23.66 27.62 1.82
CA GLY A 157 22.52 28.23 2.51
C GLY A 157 21.38 27.26 2.81
N ALA A 158 21.68 25.96 2.90
CA ALA A 158 20.72 24.94 3.29
C ALA A 158 20.47 24.98 4.82
N ASP A 159 19.93 26.07 5.34
CA ASP A 159 19.77 26.26 6.79
C ASP A 159 18.63 25.41 7.36
N ILE A 160 18.90 24.71 8.47
CA ILE A 160 17.93 23.87 9.18
C ILE A 160 17.56 24.54 10.50
N VAL A 161 16.27 24.73 10.72
CA VAL A 161 15.73 25.27 11.97
C VAL A 161 15.10 24.14 12.77
N LEU A 162 15.57 23.91 14.00
CA LEU A 162 15.06 22.89 14.91
C LEU A 162 14.10 23.50 15.94
N GLU A 163 12.91 22.91 16.07
CA GLU A 163 11.91 23.27 17.09
C GLU A 163 12.25 22.62 18.44
N ASP A 164 12.05 23.33 19.55
CA ASP A 164 12.12 22.77 20.91
C ASP A 164 11.05 21.67 21.12
N GLY A 165 11.23 20.85 22.16
CA GLY A 165 10.21 19.89 22.62
C GLY A 165 10.39 18.47 22.08
N GLY A 166 11.59 18.16 21.58
CA GLY A 166 11.98 16.76 21.35
C GLY A 166 12.01 15.99 22.66
N VAL A 167 11.70 14.70 22.60
CA VAL A 167 11.80 13.76 23.73
C VAL A 167 12.80 12.68 23.41
N GLU A 168 13.57 12.29 24.41
CA GLU A 168 14.53 11.19 24.29
C GLU A 168 13.79 9.84 24.32
N ILE A 169 14.11 8.98 23.36
CA ILE A 169 13.79 7.55 23.43
C ILE A 169 15.07 6.76 23.58
N ARG A 170 14.94 5.57 24.21
CA ARG A 170 16.05 4.66 24.46
C ARG A 170 15.65 3.25 24.10
N GLY A 171 16.64 2.46 23.74
CA GLY A 171 16.42 1.07 23.40
C GLY A 171 17.72 0.31 23.20
N VAL A 172 17.57 -0.93 22.76
CA VAL A 172 18.66 -1.86 22.43
C VAL A 172 18.37 -2.58 21.13
N VAL A 173 19.43 -2.87 20.38
CA VAL A 173 19.38 -3.72 19.18
C VAL A 173 20.08 -5.03 19.49
N LYS A 174 19.39 -6.14 19.25
CA LYS A 174 19.85 -7.49 19.55
C LYS A 174 19.69 -8.41 18.34
N ASP A 175 20.53 -9.43 18.25
CA ASP A 175 20.29 -10.55 17.35
C ASP A 175 19.26 -11.54 17.92
N LEU A 176 18.90 -12.57 17.16
CA LEU A 176 17.95 -13.60 17.57
C LEU A 176 18.42 -14.46 18.77
N SER A 177 19.73 -14.49 19.06
CA SER A 177 20.27 -15.16 20.25
C SER A 177 20.19 -14.29 21.51
N GLY A 178 19.82 -13.01 21.35
CA GLY A 178 19.80 -12.01 22.41
C GLY A 178 21.13 -11.26 22.58
N GLY A 179 22.13 -11.52 21.74
CA GLY A 179 23.41 -10.82 21.74
C GLY A 179 23.25 -9.37 21.23
N PRO A 180 23.95 -8.38 21.81
CA PRO A 180 23.88 -6.99 21.36
C PRO A 180 24.50 -6.81 19.97
N ILE A 181 23.96 -5.89 19.17
CA ILE A 181 24.53 -5.51 17.87
C ILE A 181 25.10 -4.09 17.95
N GLU A 182 26.42 -3.97 17.96
CA GLU A 182 27.16 -2.70 17.91
C GLU A 182 27.16 -2.10 16.49
N GLY A 183 27.09 -0.77 16.38
CA GLY A 183 27.17 -0.05 15.12
C GLY A 183 25.96 -0.22 14.19
N ALA A 184 24.86 -0.81 14.68
CA ALA A 184 23.61 -0.86 13.95
C ALA A 184 23.09 0.57 13.72
N GLN A 185 22.74 0.88 12.48
CA GLN A 185 22.18 2.16 12.07
C GLN A 185 20.68 2.17 12.34
N LEU A 186 20.23 3.07 13.21
CA LEU A 186 18.82 3.30 13.46
C LEU A 186 18.31 4.47 12.62
N LEU A 187 17.11 4.28 12.09
CA LEU A 187 16.34 5.30 11.41
C LEU A 187 14.88 5.17 11.83
N GLY A 188 14.21 6.28 12.01
CA GLY A 188 12.75 6.36 12.00
C GLY A 188 12.25 7.11 10.77
N ASN A 189 10.93 7.14 10.57
CA ASN A 189 10.33 7.88 9.46
C ASN A 189 10.59 9.40 9.62
N ARG A 190 11.44 9.98 8.77
CA ARG A 190 11.89 11.39 8.85
C ARG A 190 12.57 11.74 10.18
N GLN A 191 13.29 10.78 10.76
CA GLN A 191 13.97 10.86 12.06
C GLN A 191 15.50 10.85 11.87
N PRO A 192 16.30 11.12 12.93
CA PRO A 192 17.74 11.16 12.80
C PRO A 192 18.35 9.79 12.62
N VAL A 193 19.59 9.77 12.14
CA VAL A 193 20.36 8.56 11.91
C VAL A 193 21.32 8.38 13.07
N VAL A 194 20.98 7.49 14.01
CA VAL A 194 21.88 7.18 15.14
C VAL A 194 22.47 5.79 14.99
N PHE A 195 23.56 5.52 15.70
CA PHE A 195 24.22 4.21 15.71
C PHE A 195 24.21 3.63 17.11
N THR A 196 24.12 2.31 17.24
CA THR A 196 24.21 1.64 18.55
C THR A 196 25.63 1.64 19.11
N GLY A 197 25.73 1.67 20.44
CA GLY A 197 26.96 1.42 21.18
C GLY A 197 27.30 -0.07 21.33
N PRO A 198 28.37 -0.39 22.09
CA PRO A 198 28.88 -1.76 22.24
C PRO A 198 27.90 -2.77 22.85
N GLU A 199 26.97 -2.32 23.70
CA GLU A 199 25.92 -3.16 24.31
C GLU A 199 24.62 -3.13 23.48
N GLY A 200 24.70 -2.68 22.23
CA GLY A 200 23.56 -2.53 21.31
C GLY A 200 22.63 -1.38 21.70
N GLU A 201 23.00 -0.57 22.69
CA GLU A 201 22.20 0.52 23.22
C GLU A 201 22.14 1.71 22.26
N PHE A 202 20.99 2.38 22.23
CA PHE A 202 20.86 3.64 21.51
C PHE A 202 20.01 4.64 22.30
N SER A 203 20.24 5.91 22.00
CA SER A 203 19.37 7.03 22.37
C SER A 203 19.18 7.94 21.16
N MET A 204 17.96 8.44 20.97
CA MET A 204 17.68 9.47 19.97
C MET A 204 16.57 10.40 20.43
N TRP A 205 16.60 11.63 19.93
CA TRP A 205 15.58 12.64 20.19
C TRP A 205 14.59 12.65 19.05
N VAL A 206 13.31 12.56 19.40
CA VAL A 206 12.22 12.40 18.43
C VAL A 206 11.05 13.29 18.82
N LYS A 207 10.13 13.48 17.88
CA LYS A 207 8.85 14.12 18.20
C LYS A 207 8.05 13.24 19.17
N PRO A 208 7.44 13.79 20.24
CA PRO A 208 6.52 13.02 21.08
C PRO A 208 5.37 12.44 20.26
N GLY A 209 5.02 11.18 20.47
CA GLY A 209 3.96 10.50 19.73
C GLY A 209 4.26 9.04 19.41
N GLN A 210 3.49 8.46 18.49
CA GLN A 210 3.77 7.12 17.96
C GLN A 210 5.01 7.16 17.05
N ILE A 211 5.94 6.24 17.27
CA ILE A 211 7.14 6.13 16.47
C ILE A 211 7.50 4.66 16.21
N GLY A 212 7.92 4.39 14.98
CA GLY A 212 8.61 3.15 14.62
C GLY A 212 10.11 3.39 14.50
N VAL A 213 10.90 2.55 15.16
CA VAL A 213 12.36 2.51 15.05
C VAL A 213 12.73 1.33 14.14
N ARG A 214 13.53 1.58 13.10
CA ARG A 214 14.10 0.55 12.23
C ARG A 214 15.61 0.50 12.44
N ALA A 215 16.14 -0.70 12.67
CA ALA A 215 17.57 -0.96 12.74
C ALA A 215 18.06 -1.63 11.47
N MET A 216 19.27 -1.26 11.03
CA MET A 216 19.97 -1.80 9.88
C MET A 216 21.43 -2.09 10.26
N ALA A 217 21.93 -3.26 9.93
CA ALA A 217 23.31 -3.67 10.19
C ALA A 217 23.75 -4.65 9.09
N ASP A 218 25.06 -4.69 8.81
CA ASP A 218 25.60 -5.65 7.84
C ASP A 218 25.45 -7.08 8.37
N GLY A 219 25.11 -8.04 7.49
CA GLY A 219 24.88 -9.43 7.89
C GLY A 219 23.52 -9.71 8.51
N TYR A 220 22.66 -8.70 8.65
CA TYR A 220 21.31 -8.84 9.21
C TYR A 220 20.24 -8.23 8.31
N ALA A 221 19.09 -8.89 8.23
CA ALA A 221 17.87 -8.26 7.73
C ALA A 221 17.38 -7.19 8.71
N ASP A 222 16.72 -6.16 8.19
CA ASP A 222 16.32 -5.00 9.00
C ASP A 222 15.34 -5.38 10.11
N GLY A 223 15.64 -4.95 11.34
CA GLY A 223 14.76 -5.07 12.50
C GLY A 223 13.85 -3.85 12.66
N ARG A 224 12.68 -4.01 13.26
CA ARG A 224 11.78 -2.89 13.58
C ARG A 224 11.08 -3.10 14.92
N ASP A 225 10.82 -2.00 15.61
CA ASP A 225 9.97 -1.94 16.79
C ASP A 225 9.11 -0.67 16.76
N ASN A 226 7.90 -0.72 17.32
CA ASN A 226 6.96 0.41 17.31
C ASN A 226 6.44 0.69 18.72
N GLY A 227 6.42 1.96 19.12
CA GLY A 227 5.93 2.36 20.43
C GLY A 227 5.69 3.86 20.56
N VAL A 228 5.46 4.31 21.79
CA VAL A 228 5.18 5.71 22.11
C VAL A 228 6.41 6.42 22.69
N ALA A 229 6.68 7.62 22.19
CA ALA A 229 7.73 8.51 22.67
C ALA A 229 7.14 9.67 23.50
N PRO A 230 7.60 9.91 24.74
CA PRO A 230 8.37 8.98 25.58
C PRO A 230 7.44 7.89 26.17
N GLY A 231 8.02 6.87 26.79
CA GLY A 231 7.28 5.89 27.58
C GLY A 231 7.35 4.44 27.07
N HIS A 232 8.01 4.22 25.93
CA HIS A 232 8.35 2.89 25.44
C HIS A 232 9.87 2.70 25.38
N PHE A 233 10.35 1.57 25.91
CA PHE A 233 11.72 1.11 25.74
C PHE A 233 11.80 0.18 24.54
N PHE A 234 12.54 0.59 23.52
CA PHE A 234 12.56 -0.09 22.23
C PHE A 234 13.52 -1.28 22.26
N GLU A 235 13.04 -2.47 21.87
CA GLU A 235 13.86 -3.68 21.73
C GLU A 235 13.78 -4.19 20.29
N VAL A 236 14.77 -3.80 19.49
CA VAL A 236 14.82 -4.15 18.07
C VAL A 236 15.58 -5.45 17.88
N PHE A 237 14.89 -6.50 17.44
CA PHE A 237 15.51 -7.77 17.09
C PHE A 237 15.81 -7.84 15.59
N MET A 238 17.02 -8.27 15.26
CA MET A 238 17.49 -8.43 13.89
C MET A 238 17.77 -9.90 13.57
N THR A 239 17.35 -10.34 12.40
CA THR A 239 17.57 -11.72 11.93
C THR A 239 18.79 -11.76 11.02
N PRO A 240 19.68 -12.77 11.14
CA PRO A 240 20.72 -13.02 10.13
C PRO A 240 20.18 -12.92 8.70
N GLU A 241 20.94 -12.27 7.82
CA GLU A 241 20.52 -12.01 6.45
C GLU A 241 20.39 -13.29 5.64
N ALA A 242 19.33 -13.38 4.84
CA ALA A 242 19.30 -14.25 3.68
C ALA A 242 19.87 -13.52 2.46
N VAL A 243 20.38 -14.29 1.50
CA VAL A 243 21.05 -13.76 0.31
C VAL A 243 20.57 -14.49 -0.95
N LEU A 244 20.17 -13.74 -1.98
CA LEU A 244 20.01 -14.27 -3.33
C LEU A 244 21.26 -13.97 -4.16
N VAL A 245 21.79 -15.00 -4.82
CA VAL A 245 22.89 -14.86 -5.78
C VAL A 245 22.49 -15.47 -7.11
N GLY A 246 22.99 -14.90 -8.20
CA GLY A 246 22.69 -15.43 -9.52
C GLY A 246 23.31 -14.62 -10.64
N LYS A 247 22.85 -14.90 -11.86
CA LYS A 247 23.24 -14.17 -13.07
C LYS A 247 22.04 -13.86 -13.97
N VAL A 248 22.15 -12.78 -14.72
CA VAL A 248 21.18 -12.38 -15.74
C VAL A 248 21.80 -12.58 -17.12
N VAL A 249 21.11 -13.32 -17.99
CA VAL A 249 21.58 -13.63 -19.34
C VAL A 249 20.53 -13.28 -20.39
N ARG A 250 20.94 -12.85 -21.57
CA ARG A 250 20.03 -12.54 -22.68
C ARG A 250 19.44 -13.82 -23.28
N ALA A 251 18.13 -13.84 -23.47
CA ALA A 251 17.43 -14.94 -24.12
C ALA A 251 17.98 -15.17 -25.54
N GLY A 252 18.25 -16.43 -25.89
CA GLY A 252 18.77 -16.82 -27.20
C GLY A 252 20.30 -16.84 -27.29
N SER A 253 20.99 -15.73 -26.97
CA SER A 253 22.47 -15.68 -27.03
C SER A 253 23.17 -16.24 -25.80
N GLY A 254 22.52 -16.18 -24.62
CA GLY A 254 23.11 -16.58 -23.34
C GLY A 254 24.18 -15.63 -22.81
N GLU A 255 24.40 -14.50 -23.47
CA GLU A 255 25.36 -13.47 -23.05
C GLU A 255 24.93 -12.80 -21.75
N PRO A 256 25.88 -12.44 -20.87
CA PRO A 256 25.58 -11.72 -19.63
C PRO A 256 24.98 -10.34 -19.91
N VAL A 257 24.06 -9.91 -19.05
CA VAL A 257 23.47 -8.55 -19.10
C VAL A 257 24.07 -7.71 -17.98
N GLU A 258 24.96 -6.78 -18.33
CA GLU A 258 25.53 -5.80 -17.38
C GLU A 258 24.56 -4.66 -17.09
N GLY A 259 24.57 -4.14 -15.86
CA GLY A 259 23.79 -2.96 -15.47
C GLY A 259 22.27 -3.19 -15.41
N ALA A 260 21.80 -4.44 -15.44
CA ALA A 260 20.41 -4.76 -15.18
C ALA A 260 20.10 -4.59 -13.69
N GLN A 261 19.03 -3.85 -13.39
CA GLN A 261 18.53 -3.71 -12.03
C GLN A 261 17.80 -4.99 -11.64
N VAL A 262 18.33 -5.71 -10.65
CA VAL A 262 17.71 -6.91 -10.10
C VAL A 262 16.98 -6.56 -8.81
N SER A 263 15.67 -6.77 -8.77
CA SER A 263 14.83 -6.61 -7.58
C SER A 263 14.51 -7.97 -6.97
N SER A 264 14.48 -8.09 -5.64
CA SER A 264 14.16 -9.35 -4.94
C SER A 264 12.77 -9.93 -5.25
N GLY A 265 11.78 -9.06 -5.49
CA GLY A 265 10.35 -9.45 -5.54
C GLY A 265 9.83 -9.90 -4.17
N GLY A 266 8.53 -9.71 -3.90
CA GLY A 266 7.91 -10.13 -2.62
C GLY A 266 7.90 -9.05 -1.52
N GLY A 267 7.99 -9.49 -0.25
CA GLY A 267 7.75 -8.65 0.95
C GLY A 267 8.85 -7.65 1.32
N SER A 268 10.04 -7.76 0.70
CA SER A 268 11.14 -6.80 0.84
C SER A 268 11.49 -6.26 -0.54
N TRP A 269 11.59 -4.93 -0.67
CA TRP A 269 11.92 -4.23 -1.92
C TRP A 269 13.39 -3.81 -1.92
N THR A 270 14.29 -4.79 -2.03
CA THR A 270 15.73 -4.57 -2.21
C THR A 270 16.07 -4.72 -3.69
N SER A 271 17.01 -3.90 -4.18
CA SER A 271 17.53 -3.98 -5.53
C SER A 271 19.04 -3.83 -5.58
N THR A 272 19.66 -4.46 -6.57
CA THR A 272 21.09 -4.38 -6.91
C THR A 272 21.25 -4.22 -8.42
N MET A 273 22.46 -3.98 -8.92
CA MET A 273 22.78 -3.96 -10.34
C MET A 273 23.66 -5.17 -10.69
N THR A 274 23.50 -5.72 -11.89
CA THR A 274 24.43 -6.74 -12.38
C THR A 274 25.79 -6.16 -12.77
N ASP A 275 26.85 -6.94 -12.54
CA ASP A 275 28.19 -6.62 -13.01
C ASP A 275 28.41 -6.96 -14.50
N ALA A 276 29.63 -6.77 -15.01
CA ALA A 276 30.00 -7.07 -16.40
C ALA A 276 29.85 -8.55 -16.78
N GLN A 277 29.81 -9.45 -15.80
CA GLN A 277 29.56 -10.89 -15.97
C GLN A 277 28.07 -11.23 -15.81
N GLY A 278 27.21 -10.22 -15.65
CA GLY A 278 25.78 -10.38 -15.42
C GLY A 278 25.44 -10.89 -14.03
N MET A 279 26.41 -10.98 -13.12
CA MET A 279 26.23 -11.53 -11.78
C MET A 279 25.55 -10.52 -10.87
N PHE A 280 24.73 -10.99 -9.95
CA PHE A 280 24.12 -10.15 -8.92
C PHE A 280 24.16 -10.82 -7.55
N ARG A 281 24.13 -9.98 -6.50
CA ARG A 281 23.95 -10.38 -5.11
C ARG A 281 22.95 -9.44 -4.43
N LEU A 282 21.87 -10.01 -3.91
CA LEU A 282 20.90 -9.31 -3.06
C LEU A 282 21.05 -9.83 -1.64
N ASP A 283 21.43 -8.96 -0.72
CA ASP A 283 21.67 -9.26 0.69
C ASP A 283 20.61 -8.62 1.60
N ARG A 284 20.74 -8.83 2.93
CA ARG A 284 19.82 -8.33 3.96
C ARG A 284 18.36 -8.66 3.69
N LEU A 285 18.13 -9.77 3.01
CA LEU A 285 16.79 -10.26 2.79
C LEU A 285 16.33 -10.90 4.11
N PRO A 286 15.13 -10.58 4.63
CA PRO A 286 14.54 -11.42 5.64
C PRO A 286 14.39 -12.84 5.08
N PRO A 287 14.29 -13.88 5.91
CA PRO A 287 13.91 -15.19 5.40
C PRO A 287 12.59 -15.09 4.59
N GLY A 288 12.33 -15.94 3.62
CA GLY A 288 11.03 -15.97 2.94
C GLY A 288 11.07 -16.26 1.44
N PRO A 289 9.89 -16.18 0.79
CA PRO A 289 9.73 -16.40 -0.64
C PRO A 289 10.19 -15.19 -1.47
N TYR A 290 11.03 -15.44 -2.47
CA TYR A 290 11.55 -14.44 -3.39
C TYR A 290 11.34 -14.82 -4.86
N LYS A 291 10.92 -13.87 -5.67
CA LYS A 291 10.73 -14.03 -7.11
C LYS A 291 11.49 -12.90 -7.82
N PRO A 292 12.83 -13.00 -7.91
CA PRO A 292 13.62 -11.89 -8.37
C PRO A 292 13.34 -11.59 -9.85
N SER A 293 13.34 -10.31 -10.19
CA SER A 293 13.16 -9.81 -11.56
C SER A 293 14.35 -8.93 -11.94
N ALA A 294 14.73 -8.96 -13.21
CA ALA A 294 15.82 -8.16 -13.75
C ALA A 294 15.29 -7.24 -14.85
N ALA A 295 15.59 -5.95 -14.75
CA ALA A 295 15.14 -4.93 -15.69
C ALA A 295 16.32 -4.09 -16.19
N SER A 296 16.41 -3.91 -17.51
CA SER A 296 17.30 -2.94 -18.16
C SER A 296 16.50 -2.10 -19.17
N ASP A 297 17.17 -1.24 -19.93
CA ASP A 297 16.55 -0.47 -21.01
C ASP A 297 16.08 -1.33 -22.18
N GLU A 298 16.71 -2.48 -22.38
CA GLU A 298 16.49 -3.37 -23.53
C GLU A 298 15.96 -4.74 -23.14
N THR A 299 15.94 -5.06 -21.84
CA THR A 299 15.61 -6.40 -21.38
C THR A 299 14.77 -6.42 -20.11
N PHE A 300 13.92 -7.44 -20.01
CA PHE A 300 13.18 -7.79 -18.80
C PHE A 300 13.23 -9.30 -18.60
N GLY A 301 13.52 -9.74 -17.38
CA GLY A 301 13.50 -11.14 -16.99
C GLY A 301 12.85 -11.32 -15.62
N LEU A 302 12.30 -12.50 -15.41
CA LEU A 302 11.74 -12.94 -14.13
C LEU A 302 12.31 -14.32 -13.84
N ALA A 303 12.64 -14.61 -12.59
CA ALA A 303 13.03 -15.96 -12.19
C ALA A 303 11.94 -16.97 -12.55
N GLU A 304 12.32 -18.12 -13.10
CA GLU A 304 11.35 -19.15 -13.54
C GLU A 304 10.57 -19.72 -12.35
N GLU A 305 11.26 -19.96 -11.24
CA GLU A 305 10.70 -20.45 -9.99
C GLU A 305 10.89 -19.46 -8.86
N LEU A 306 10.04 -19.59 -7.84
CA LEU A 306 10.15 -18.81 -6.61
C LEU A 306 11.20 -19.47 -5.70
N VAL A 307 12.14 -18.67 -5.21
CA VAL A 307 13.25 -19.11 -4.34
C VAL A 307 12.86 -18.92 -2.89
N MET A 308 12.93 -19.99 -2.11
CA MET A 308 12.61 -19.99 -0.69
C MET A 308 13.92 -19.87 0.09
N LEU A 309 14.04 -18.85 0.94
CA LEU A 309 15.24 -18.65 1.76
C LEU A 309 14.92 -18.76 3.26
N GLY A 310 15.68 -19.60 3.95
CA GLY A 310 15.74 -19.71 5.39
C GLY A 310 16.60 -18.63 6.04
N LEU A 311 16.89 -18.81 7.33
CA LEU A 311 17.70 -17.89 8.12
C LEU A 311 19.18 -18.01 7.76
N GLY A 312 19.84 -16.89 7.44
CA GLY A 312 21.26 -16.93 7.08
C GLY A 312 21.54 -17.61 5.73
N GLU A 313 20.51 -18.04 5.01
CA GLU A 313 20.66 -18.88 3.82
C GLU A 313 21.10 -18.04 2.62
N THR A 314 22.07 -18.56 1.87
CA THR A 314 22.40 -18.06 0.55
C THR A 314 21.82 -19.01 -0.49
N SER A 315 21.07 -18.49 -1.46
CA SER A 315 20.49 -19.29 -2.53
C SER A 315 21.56 -20.03 -3.34
N GLU A 316 21.20 -21.14 -3.93
CA GLU A 316 21.93 -21.64 -5.11
C GLU A 316 21.94 -20.56 -6.21
N PRO A 317 23.00 -20.48 -7.05
CA PRO A 317 23.08 -19.50 -8.11
C PRO A 317 21.94 -19.65 -9.13
N LEU A 318 21.01 -18.70 -9.14
CA LEU A 318 19.90 -18.72 -10.10
C LEU A 318 20.26 -18.01 -11.42
N VAL A 319 19.59 -18.41 -12.51
CA VAL A 319 19.74 -17.77 -13.82
C VAL A 319 18.43 -17.08 -14.17
N ILE A 320 18.47 -15.76 -14.36
CA ILE A 320 17.35 -14.99 -14.88
C ILE A 320 17.54 -14.80 -16.38
N THR A 321 16.67 -15.40 -17.17
CA THR A 321 16.65 -15.22 -18.63
C THR A 321 15.94 -13.90 -18.96
N ALA A 322 16.69 -12.92 -19.43
CA ALA A 322 16.20 -11.61 -19.79
C ALA A 322 15.82 -11.56 -21.26
N HIS A 323 14.57 -11.23 -21.52
CA HIS A 323 13.99 -11.16 -22.86
C HIS A 323 13.94 -9.71 -23.36
N PRO A 324 13.85 -9.48 -24.68
CA PRO A 324 13.71 -8.13 -25.23
C PRO A 324 12.56 -7.34 -24.60
N ALA A 325 12.88 -6.16 -24.12
CA ALA A 325 11.99 -5.12 -23.64
C ALA A 325 12.50 -3.77 -24.15
N PHE A 326 11.78 -2.70 -23.85
CA PHE A 326 12.08 -1.37 -24.36
C PHE A 326 11.99 -0.34 -23.25
N PHE A 327 12.47 0.86 -23.53
CA PHE A 327 12.20 2.00 -22.67
C PHE A 327 11.19 2.94 -23.31
N VAL A 328 10.49 3.69 -22.46
CA VAL A 328 9.71 4.85 -22.87
C VAL A 328 10.31 6.06 -22.18
N GLU A 329 10.74 7.02 -22.99
CA GLU A 329 11.30 8.27 -22.53
C GLU A 329 10.41 9.43 -22.95
N GLY A 330 10.19 10.36 -22.02
CA GLY A 330 9.41 11.55 -22.28
C GLY A 330 9.66 12.65 -21.27
N ARG A 331 8.95 13.76 -21.44
CA ARG A 331 8.99 14.92 -20.54
C ARG A 331 7.59 15.34 -20.16
N VAL A 332 7.40 15.66 -18.89
CA VAL A 332 6.20 16.35 -18.40
C VAL A 332 6.43 17.86 -18.52
N VAL A 333 5.75 18.50 -19.46
CA VAL A 333 5.93 19.92 -19.80
C VAL A 333 4.76 20.75 -19.28
N ILE A 334 5.05 21.94 -18.77
CA ILE A 334 4.03 22.86 -18.26
C ILE A 334 3.60 23.81 -19.38
N GLU A 335 2.29 23.91 -19.63
CA GLU A 335 1.72 24.86 -20.58
C GLU A 335 2.11 26.30 -20.22
N GLY A 336 2.65 27.04 -21.19
CA GLY A 336 3.20 28.39 -20.97
C GLY A 336 4.70 28.43 -20.61
N GLY A 337 5.35 27.26 -20.47
CA GLY A 337 6.79 27.12 -20.29
C GLY A 337 7.18 26.48 -18.96
N GLY A 338 8.28 25.71 -18.97
CA GLY A 338 8.80 24.96 -17.82
C GLY A 338 8.50 23.46 -17.87
N SER A 339 8.93 22.75 -16.84
CA SER A 339 8.85 21.29 -16.73
C SER A 339 8.44 20.87 -15.32
N CYS A 340 7.76 19.74 -15.19
CA CYS A 340 7.36 19.22 -13.89
C CYS A 340 8.47 18.39 -13.24
N ASP A 341 9.10 18.88 -12.18
CA ASP A 341 10.14 18.19 -11.41
C ASP A 341 9.60 17.32 -10.26
N ALA A 342 8.33 17.53 -9.88
CA ALA A 342 7.62 16.82 -8.81
C ALA A 342 6.34 16.13 -9.34
N GLY A 343 6.53 15.04 -10.08
CA GLY A 343 5.49 14.29 -10.75
C GLY A 343 5.85 12.82 -10.98
N SER A 344 4.95 12.10 -11.63
CA SER A 344 5.16 10.73 -12.08
C SER A 344 4.25 10.38 -13.25
N VAL A 345 4.71 9.49 -14.12
CA VAL A 345 3.90 8.88 -15.19
C VAL A 345 3.74 7.39 -14.93
N ILE A 346 2.52 6.90 -15.11
CA ILE A 346 2.18 5.48 -15.06
C ILE A 346 1.66 5.08 -16.44
N LEU A 347 2.35 4.14 -17.09
CA LEU A 347 1.92 3.47 -18.30
C LEU A 347 1.15 2.20 -17.92
N ARG A 348 -0.14 2.11 -18.25
CA ARG A 348 -0.98 0.94 -17.94
C ARG A 348 -1.40 0.23 -19.22
N ASP A 349 -1.01 -1.03 -19.33
CA ASP A 349 -1.49 -1.93 -20.37
C ASP A 349 -2.85 -2.50 -19.94
N GLY A 350 -3.89 -2.13 -20.67
CA GLY A 350 -5.25 -2.57 -20.35
C GLY A 350 -5.42 -4.09 -20.45
N ALA A 351 -4.77 -4.75 -21.42
CA ALA A 351 -4.99 -6.17 -21.72
C ALA A 351 -4.38 -7.09 -20.65
N SER A 352 -3.17 -6.78 -20.20
CA SER A 352 -2.46 -7.55 -19.17
C SER A 352 -2.67 -7.03 -17.74
N GLY A 353 -3.14 -5.77 -17.59
CA GLY A 353 -3.21 -5.09 -16.29
C GLY A 353 -1.86 -4.57 -15.78
N ARG A 354 -0.78 -4.80 -16.53
CA ARG A 354 0.59 -4.36 -16.22
C ARG A 354 0.65 -2.84 -16.12
N ALA A 355 1.38 -2.35 -15.13
CA ALA A 355 1.70 -0.93 -15.00
C ALA A 355 3.22 -0.75 -14.88
N VAL A 356 3.77 0.22 -15.61
CA VAL A 356 5.15 0.67 -15.46
C VAL A 356 5.08 2.11 -14.97
N ARG A 357 5.82 2.44 -13.91
CA ARG A 357 5.83 3.78 -13.31
C ARG A 357 7.21 4.39 -13.44
N GLY A 358 7.27 5.68 -13.73
CA GLY A 358 8.47 6.49 -13.62
C GLY A 358 8.17 7.80 -12.88
N ALA A 359 9.06 8.21 -11.98
CA ALA A 359 9.02 9.53 -11.38
C ALA A 359 9.64 10.58 -12.32
N THR A 360 9.19 11.83 -12.23
CA THR A 360 9.88 12.94 -12.90
C THR A 360 11.18 13.24 -12.18
N GLU A 361 12.22 13.49 -12.96
CA GLU A 361 13.50 13.99 -12.48
C GLU A 361 13.70 15.45 -12.87
N ALA A 362 14.94 15.94 -12.80
CA ALA A 362 15.31 17.27 -13.25
C ALA A 362 14.80 17.54 -14.67
N ASP A 363 14.32 18.77 -14.90
CA ASP A 363 13.76 19.24 -16.17
C ASP A 363 12.55 18.41 -16.68
N GLY A 364 11.88 17.71 -15.76
CA GLY A 364 10.67 16.93 -15.96
C GLY A 364 10.80 15.70 -16.85
N VAL A 365 12.03 15.23 -17.05
CA VAL A 365 12.33 14.01 -17.79
C VAL A 365 11.85 12.79 -17.01
N ILE A 366 11.28 11.83 -17.71
CA ILE A 366 10.88 10.53 -17.20
C ILE A 366 11.47 9.46 -18.10
N HIS A 367 12.10 8.46 -17.46
CA HIS A 367 12.63 7.28 -18.12
C HIS A 367 12.00 6.02 -17.54
N LEU A 368 11.14 5.37 -18.30
CA LEU A 368 10.48 4.12 -17.91
C LEU A 368 11.24 2.95 -18.56
N ARG A 369 11.89 2.10 -17.76
CA ARG A 369 12.65 0.91 -18.22
C ARG A 369 11.77 -0.33 -18.33
N ALA A 370 12.26 -1.36 -19.02
CA ALA A 370 11.61 -2.69 -19.10
C ALA A 370 10.13 -2.67 -19.53
N VAL A 371 9.75 -1.71 -20.36
CA VAL A 371 8.43 -1.61 -20.99
C VAL A 371 8.35 -2.67 -22.09
N ARG A 372 7.62 -3.75 -21.85
CA ARG A 372 7.46 -4.81 -22.85
C ARG A 372 6.46 -4.38 -23.95
N PRO A 373 6.38 -5.11 -25.07
CA PRO A 373 5.39 -4.80 -26.11
C PRO A 373 3.97 -4.70 -25.56
N GLY A 374 3.22 -3.71 -26.03
CA GLY A 374 1.87 -3.41 -25.56
C GLY A 374 1.39 -2.02 -25.98
N GLU A 375 0.10 -1.77 -25.79
CA GLU A 375 -0.51 -0.46 -25.96
C GLU A 375 -0.93 0.06 -24.60
N TYR A 376 -0.36 1.20 -24.22
CA TYR A 376 -0.42 1.72 -22.86
C TYR A 376 -1.27 2.99 -22.77
N GLY A 377 -2.27 2.96 -21.88
CA GLY A 377 -2.89 4.18 -21.37
C GLY A 377 -1.93 4.91 -20.43
N ILE A 378 -2.08 6.23 -20.33
CA ILE A 378 -1.17 7.10 -19.60
C ILE A 378 -1.91 7.78 -18.45
N GLU A 379 -1.35 7.70 -17.25
CA GLU A 379 -1.73 8.52 -16.11
C GLU A 379 -0.53 9.41 -15.74
N VAL A 380 -0.71 10.72 -15.84
CA VAL A 380 0.30 11.72 -15.48
C VAL A 380 -0.11 12.40 -14.19
N ARG A 381 0.81 12.50 -13.24
CA ARG A 381 0.66 13.31 -12.03
C ARG A 381 1.76 14.35 -12.01
N CYS A 382 1.39 15.59 -11.75
CA CYS A 382 2.33 16.68 -11.55
C CYS A 382 1.82 17.57 -10.41
N GLN A 383 2.64 17.80 -9.39
CA GLN A 383 2.24 18.61 -8.24
C GLN A 383 1.85 20.03 -8.68
N GLY A 384 0.68 20.51 -8.23
CA GLY A 384 0.16 21.85 -8.53
C GLY A 384 -0.37 22.07 -9.95
N HIS A 385 -0.33 21.04 -10.80
CA HIS A 385 -0.78 21.09 -12.19
C HIS A 385 -1.84 20.03 -12.45
N VAL A 386 -2.65 20.25 -13.47
CA VAL A 386 -3.69 19.29 -13.89
C VAL A 386 -3.30 18.67 -15.22
N PRO A 387 -3.45 17.34 -15.37
CA PRO A 387 -3.19 16.68 -16.65
C PRO A 387 -4.20 17.11 -17.72
N GLU A 388 -3.86 16.89 -18.99
CA GLU A 388 -4.82 16.98 -20.10
C GLU A 388 -5.92 15.93 -19.96
N ASP A 389 -7.14 16.24 -20.41
CA ASP A 389 -8.31 15.36 -20.28
C ASP A 389 -8.05 13.95 -20.84
N THR A 390 -7.26 13.85 -21.91
CA THR A 390 -6.81 12.60 -22.53
C THR A 390 -5.40 12.74 -23.10
N TYR A 391 -4.59 11.68 -22.95
CA TYR A 391 -3.32 11.52 -23.67
C TYR A 391 -3.44 10.44 -24.75
N GLU A 392 -2.70 10.59 -25.84
CA GLU A 392 -2.56 9.55 -26.85
C GLU A 392 -1.83 8.34 -26.28
N LYS A 393 -2.35 7.13 -26.50
CA LYS A 393 -1.74 5.90 -25.97
C LYS A 393 -0.33 5.69 -26.52
N VAL A 394 0.60 5.23 -25.68
CA VAL A 394 1.95 4.84 -26.11
C VAL A 394 1.90 3.40 -26.60
N LYS A 395 2.25 3.17 -27.86
CA LYS A 395 2.38 1.83 -28.44
C LYS A 395 3.85 1.43 -28.51
N VAL A 396 4.20 0.39 -27.75
CA VAL A 396 5.53 -0.24 -27.77
C VAL A 396 5.41 -1.56 -28.52
N VAL A 397 6.24 -1.77 -29.54
CA VAL A 397 6.18 -2.97 -30.40
C VAL A 397 7.52 -3.69 -30.40
N ASP A 398 8.51 -3.11 -31.07
CA ASP A 398 9.81 -3.71 -31.35
C ASP A 398 10.97 -2.71 -31.17
N ARG A 399 10.68 -1.52 -30.62
CA ARG A 399 11.65 -0.46 -30.35
C ARG A 399 11.21 0.42 -29.19
N SER A 400 12.19 1.06 -28.56
CA SER A 400 11.97 2.10 -27.55
C SER A 400 11.28 3.33 -28.15
N VAL A 401 10.53 4.03 -27.30
CA VAL A 401 9.81 5.24 -27.66
C VAL A 401 10.44 6.39 -26.90
N SER A 402 10.86 7.44 -27.60
CA SER A 402 11.45 8.64 -27.00
C SER A 402 10.76 9.90 -27.51
N GLY A 403 11.01 11.03 -26.84
CA GLY A 403 10.46 12.33 -27.22
C GLY A 403 8.96 12.49 -26.95
N VAL A 404 8.38 11.67 -26.07
CA VAL A 404 6.98 11.82 -25.68
C VAL A 404 6.82 13.06 -24.80
N GLU A 405 5.89 13.95 -25.14
CA GLU A 405 5.57 15.10 -24.30
C GLU A 405 4.20 14.92 -23.63
N TRP A 406 4.17 14.97 -22.31
CA TRP A 406 2.94 14.99 -21.54
C TRP A 406 2.71 16.40 -21.00
N LYS A 407 1.80 17.12 -21.66
CA LYS A 407 1.45 18.49 -21.28
C LYS A 407 0.60 18.48 -20.03
N VAL A 408 0.95 19.34 -19.08
CA VAL A 408 0.12 19.67 -17.92
C VAL A 408 -0.13 21.17 -17.92
N ARG A 409 -1.29 21.60 -17.44
CA ARG A 409 -1.64 23.02 -17.40
C ARG A 409 -1.67 23.53 -15.97
N ARG A 410 -1.41 24.84 -15.82
CA ARG A 410 -1.49 25.49 -14.51
C ARG A 410 -2.90 25.33 -13.97
N ALA A 411 -2.99 24.79 -12.77
CA ALA A 411 -4.26 24.57 -12.11
C ALA A 411 -4.65 25.76 -11.23
N GLN A 412 -5.91 25.80 -10.83
CA GLN A 412 -6.43 26.80 -9.89
C GLN A 412 -6.11 26.38 -8.46
N ALA A 413 -6.15 27.36 -7.56
CA ALA A 413 -5.91 27.18 -6.14
C ALA A 413 -7.14 27.52 -5.29
N LEU A 414 -7.22 26.88 -4.13
CA LEU A 414 -8.12 27.19 -3.05
C LEU A 414 -7.28 27.58 -1.83
N ARG A 415 -7.47 28.80 -1.33
CA ARG A 415 -6.72 29.38 -0.21
C ARG A 415 -7.61 29.70 0.96
N GLY A 416 -7.07 29.52 2.16
CA GLY A 416 -7.86 29.65 3.37
C GLY A 416 -7.07 29.66 4.66
N VAL A 417 -7.81 29.63 5.77
CA VAL A 417 -7.29 29.51 7.13
C VAL A 417 -8.06 28.45 7.92
N ALA A 418 -7.34 27.62 8.66
CA ALA A 418 -7.89 26.71 9.64
C ALA A 418 -7.72 27.28 11.04
N VAL A 419 -8.81 27.26 11.81
CA VAL A 419 -8.85 27.76 13.19
C VAL A 419 -9.56 26.78 14.12
N ASP A 420 -9.35 26.91 15.43
CA ASP A 420 -10.20 26.28 16.43
C ASP A 420 -11.46 27.10 16.73
N VAL A 421 -12.37 26.56 17.55
CA VAL A 421 -13.60 27.24 18.00
C VAL A 421 -13.37 28.57 18.74
N ARG A 422 -12.12 28.87 19.14
CA ARG A 422 -11.72 30.16 19.76
C ARG A 422 -11.08 31.12 18.75
N GLY A 423 -11.02 30.72 17.48
CA GLY A 423 -10.40 31.50 16.40
C GLY A 423 -8.88 31.44 16.37
N ARG A 424 -8.24 30.56 17.17
CA ARG A 424 -6.77 30.40 17.15
C ARG A 424 -6.36 29.58 15.93
N PRO A 425 -5.26 29.94 15.24
CA PRO A 425 -4.81 29.21 14.06
C PRO A 425 -4.39 27.78 14.41
N VAL A 426 -4.66 26.85 13.50
CA VAL A 426 -4.29 25.44 13.66
C VAL A 426 -3.36 25.03 12.53
N ALA A 427 -2.11 24.72 12.89
CA ALA A 427 -1.07 24.26 11.98
C ALA A 427 -1.09 22.75 11.77
N LYS A 428 -0.36 22.27 10.75
CA LYS A 428 -0.08 20.84 10.46
C LYS A 428 -1.34 19.98 10.23
N LEU A 429 -2.49 20.59 9.95
CA LEU A 429 -3.66 19.93 9.35
C LEU A 429 -3.43 19.74 7.85
N THR A 430 -3.76 18.55 7.34
CA THR A 430 -3.87 18.30 5.91
C THR A 430 -5.26 18.68 5.45
N VAL A 431 -5.36 19.70 4.59
CA VAL A 431 -6.60 20.08 3.91
C VAL A 431 -6.59 19.42 2.54
N SER A 432 -7.59 18.60 2.26
CA SER A 432 -7.78 17.93 0.97
C SER A 432 -9.04 18.44 0.28
N ALA A 433 -8.95 18.65 -1.03
CA ALA A 433 -10.10 18.96 -1.88
C ALA A 433 -10.30 17.81 -2.88
N GLY A 434 -11.42 17.10 -2.74
CA GLY A 434 -11.87 16.08 -3.68
C GLY A 434 -12.95 16.66 -4.60
N SER A 435 -12.76 16.57 -5.91
CA SER A 435 -13.80 17.01 -6.87
C SER A 435 -15.09 16.21 -6.65
N LYS A 436 -16.23 16.90 -6.48
CA LYS A 436 -17.55 16.29 -6.51
C LYS A 436 -17.86 15.82 -7.93
N PRO A 437 -18.42 14.61 -8.13
CA PRO A 437 -18.83 14.15 -9.44
C PRO A 437 -19.87 15.09 -10.01
N ASP A 438 -19.67 15.44 -11.27
CA ASP A 438 -20.71 16.02 -12.09
C ASP A 438 -21.22 14.91 -13.03
N PRO A 439 -22.46 14.42 -12.86
CA PRO A 439 -23.04 13.40 -13.73
C PRO A 439 -23.07 13.80 -15.21
N SER A 440 -23.07 15.10 -15.50
CA SER A 440 -23.00 15.64 -16.87
C SER A 440 -21.58 15.63 -17.46
N ARG A 441 -20.56 15.40 -16.62
CA ARG A 441 -19.15 15.27 -16.99
C ARG A 441 -18.53 14.04 -16.33
N PRO A 442 -18.97 12.82 -16.67
CA PRO A 442 -18.47 11.57 -16.09
C PRO A 442 -16.98 11.31 -16.36
N GLN A 443 -16.38 12.11 -17.25
CA GLN A 443 -14.96 12.07 -17.63
C GLN A 443 -14.10 13.10 -16.88
N ALA A 444 -14.69 13.98 -16.06
CA ALA A 444 -13.91 14.94 -15.29
C ALA A 444 -12.88 14.18 -14.45
N GLN A 445 -11.61 14.47 -14.69
CA GLN A 445 -10.52 13.82 -13.98
C GLN A 445 -10.76 13.97 -12.49
N ARG A 446 -10.72 12.85 -11.77
CA ARG A 446 -10.84 12.82 -10.32
C ARG A 446 -9.64 13.55 -9.75
N ILE A 447 -9.83 14.82 -9.45
CA ILE A 447 -8.80 15.64 -8.83
C ILE A 447 -8.95 15.48 -7.34
N TRP A 448 -7.88 14.96 -6.77
CA TRP A 448 -7.62 14.97 -5.36
C TRP A 448 -6.34 15.76 -5.15
N ALA A 449 -6.46 16.91 -4.49
CA ALA A 449 -5.30 17.70 -4.10
C ALA A 449 -5.34 17.95 -2.60
N SER A 450 -4.17 18.13 -1.99
CA SER A 450 -4.07 18.46 -0.58
C SER A 450 -2.91 19.41 -0.30
N ALA A 451 -3.00 20.11 0.84
CA ALA A 451 -1.97 20.97 1.37
C ALA A 451 -1.98 20.93 2.89
N GLN A 452 -0.85 21.25 3.52
CA GLN A 452 -0.80 21.40 4.98
C GLN A 452 -0.99 22.86 5.39
N THR A 453 -1.60 23.05 6.56
CA THR A 453 -1.71 24.35 7.21
C THR A 453 -0.39 24.75 7.86
N ASP A 454 0.03 26.00 7.66
CA ASP A 454 1.23 26.56 8.27
C ASP A 454 1.03 26.96 9.75
N ALA A 455 2.07 27.52 10.38
CA ALA A 455 2.03 27.99 11.78
C ALA A 455 0.95 29.07 12.05
N SER A 456 0.52 29.80 11.01
CA SER A 456 -0.56 30.79 11.05
C SER A 456 -1.92 30.20 10.67
N GLY A 457 -2.00 28.88 10.49
CA GLY A 457 -3.19 28.14 10.08
C GLY A 457 -3.55 28.30 8.62
N ARG A 458 -2.74 28.98 7.80
CA ARG A 458 -3.05 29.21 6.38
C ARG A 458 -2.73 27.99 5.54
N PHE A 459 -3.51 27.77 4.50
CA PHE A 459 -3.30 26.69 3.55
C PHE A 459 -3.59 27.13 2.12
N GLU A 460 -2.96 26.45 1.16
CA GLU A 460 -3.16 26.66 -0.27
C GLU A 460 -3.19 25.30 -0.98
N VAL A 461 -4.39 24.85 -1.35
CA VAL A 461 -4.58 23.64 -2.16
C VAL A 461 -4.50 24.04 -3.63
N THR A 462 -3.45 23.61 -4.32
CA THR A 462 -3.25 23.83 -5.77
C THR A 462 -3.59 22.57 -6.57
N GLY A 463 -3.61 22.63 -7.90
CA GLY A 463 -3.92 21.44 -8.71
C GLY A 463 -5.41 21.25 -9.00
N LEU A 464 -6.24 22.29 -8.83
CA LEU A 464 -7.70 22.18 -8.96
C LEU A 464 -8.22 22.66 -10.34
N LEU A 465 -9.28 22.02 -10.83
CA LEU A 465 -10.05 22.43 -12.01
C LEU A 465 -11.29 23.25 -11.59
N PRO A 466 -11.94 23.95 -12.54
CA PRO A 466 -13.26 24.53 -12.27
C PRO A 466 -14.27 23.43 -11.93
N GLY A 467 -15.00 23.57 -10.82
CA GLY A 467 -15.95 22.56 -10.37
C GLY A 467 -16.34 22.70 -8.91
N LYS A 468 -17.15 21.76 -8.44
CA LYS A 468 -17.51 21.64 -7.02
C LYS A 468 -16.54 20.70 -6.33
N TYR A 469 -16.13 21.03 -5.11
CA TYR A 469 -15.20 20.25 -4.31
C TYR A 469 -15.78 20.01 -2.92
N ASP A 470 -15.62 18.80 -2.40
CA ASP A 470 -15.71 18.56 -0.97
C ASP A 470 -14.32 18.80 -0.37
N VAL A 471 -14.23 19.81 0.49
CA VAL A 471 -13.01 20.18 1.20
C VAL A 471 -13.05 19.58 2.59
N GLU A 472 -12.09 18.72 2.89
CA GLU A 472 -11.96 17.99 4.14
C GLU A 472 -10.65 18.38 4.82
N ALA A 473 -10.67 18.47 6.15
CA ALA A 473 -9.46 18.56 6.96
C ALA A 473 -9.21 17.21 7.63
N SER A 474 -7.96 16.77 7.61
CA SER A 474 -7.46 15.59 8.32
C SER A 474 -6.14 15.92 9.03
N SER A 475 -5.74 15.12 10.00
CA SER A 475 -4.44 15.25 10.69
C SER A 475 -3.54 14.09 10.30
N TRP A 476 -2.26 14.38 10.00
CA TRP A 476 -1.24 13.34 9.75
C TRP A 476 -0.86 12.59 11.04
N ASP A 477 -0.97 13.28 12.19
CA ASP A 477 -0.88 12.69 13.51
C ASP A 477 -2.30 12.56 14.09
N PRO A 478 -3.07 11.50 13.74
CA PRO A 478 -4.27 11.16 14.47
C PRO A 478 -3.89 10.77 15.91
N PRO A 479 -4.76 11.01 16.90
CA PRO A 479 -6.16 11.39 16.78
C PRO A 479 -6.41 12.91 16.82
N ARG A 480 -7.22 13.43 15.88
CA ARG A 480 -7.80 14.78 15.97
C ARG A 480 -9.17 14.81 15.32
N THR A 481 -10.13 15.43 16.00
CA THR A 481 -11.46 15.69 15.44
C THR A 481 -11.39 16.79 14.40
N THR A 482 -11.97 16.53 13.25
CA THR A 482 -12.06 17.48 12.14
C THR A 482 -13.53 17.75 11.79
N PRO A 483 -13.85 18.91 11.21
CA PRO A 483 -15.21 19.25 10.84
C PRO A 483 -15.69 18.35 9.68
N LYS A 484 -17.01 18.29 9.48
CA LYS A 484 -17.57 17.68 8.27
C LYS A 484 -17.02 18.41 7.03
N ALA A 485 -16.85 17.65 5.95
CA ALA A 485 -16.44 18.22 4.68
C ALA A 485 -17.40 19.35 4.26
N MET A 486 -16.85 20.44 3.71
CA MET A 486 -17.60 21.58 3.21
C MET A 486 -17.56 21.61 1.69
N GLU A 487 -18.68 21.97 1.05
CA GLU A 487 -18.72 22.15 -0.39
C GLU A 487 -18.18 23.53 -0.76
N VAL A 488 -17.17 23.57 -1.65
CA VAL A 488 -16.62 24.79 -2.24
C VAL A 488 -16.74 24.72 -3.75
N THR A 489 -17.22 25.80 -4.38
CA THR A 489 -17.29 25.89 -5.85
C THR A 489 -16.13 26.72 -6.37
N LEU A 490 -15.31 26.14 -7.24
CA LEU A 490 -14.25 26.81 -7.98
C LEU A 490 -14.77 27.29 -9.34
N PRO A 491 -14.94 28.61 -9.55
CA PRO A 491 -15.32 29.16 -10.86
C PRO A 491 -14.18 29.01 -11.88
N LYS A 492 -14.49 29.10 -13.18
CA LYS A 492 -13.49 28.91 -14.23
C LYS A 492 -12.46 30.04 -14.25
N GLY A 493 -11.17 29.69 -14.14
CA GLY A 493 -10.04 30.62 -14.33
C GLY A 493 -9.79 31.60 -13.17
N GLN A 494 -10.36 31.35 -11.99
CA GLN A 494 -10.21 32.19 -10.80
C GLN A 494 -9.91 31.33 -9.57
N ASP A 495 -8.85 31.66 -8.83
CA ASP A 495 -8.60 31.02 -7.53
C ASP A 495 -9.71 31.41 -6.53
N VAL A 496 -9.99 30.52 -5.58
CA VAL A 496 -10.93 30.78 -4.48
C VAL A 496 -10.15 31.16 -3.24
N GLU A 497 -10.45 32.34 -2.69
CA GLU A 497 -9.84 32.88 -1.48
C GLU A 497 -10.78 32.81 -0.28
N GLY A 498 -10.22 32.90 0.93
CA GLY A 498 -10.99 33.13 2.16
C GLY A 498 -11.75 31.92 2.69
N VAL A 499 -11.41 30.70 2.27
CA VAL A 499 -12.00 29.47 2.84
C VAL A 499 -11.62 29.38 4.32
N ARG A 500 -12.61 29.29 5.21
CA ARG A 500 -12.38 29.19 6.65
C ARG A 500 -12.82 27.82 7.15
N ILE A 501 -11.86 27.03 7.64
CA ILE A 501 -12.10 25.72 8.26
C ILE A 501 -12.09 25.93 9.78
N GLU A 502 -13.23 25.71 10.42
CA GLU A 502 -13.33 25.77 11.88
C GLU A 502 -13.36 24.36 12.47
N LEU A 503 -12.35 24.02 13.27
CA LEU A 503 -12.29 22.73 13.96
C LEU A 503 -13.30 22.69 15.10
N PRO A 504 -13.99 21.55 15.32
CA PRO A 504 -14.87 21.36 16.47
C PRO A 504 -14.16 21.52 17.82
N ALA A 505 -14.94 21.76 18.87
CA ALA A 505 -14.43 21.71 20.24
C ALA A 505 -13.94 20.29 20.55
N VAL A 506 -12.84 20.20 21.31
CA VAL A 506 -12.19 18.95 21.65
C VAL A 506 -11.84 18.89 23.14
N GLY A 507 -11.73 17.69 23.69
CA GLY A 507 -11.16 17.39 24.99
C GLY A 507 -9.95 16.47 24.88
N GLU A 508 -9.41 16.06 26.03
CA GLU A 508 -8.33 15.08 26.14
C GLU A 508 -8.83 13.86 26.92
N VAL A 509 -8.43 12.66 26.51
CA VAL A 509 -8.64 11.44 27.29
C VAL A 509 -7.30 10.90 27.78
N ARG A 510 -7.16 10.75 29.10
CA ARG A 510 -6.02 10.09 29.74
C ARG A 510 -6.49 8.79 30.37
N GLY A 511 -5.63 7.79 30.40
CA GLY A 511 -6.00 6.56 31.09
C GLY A 511 -4.87 5.59 31.31
N SER A 512 -5.25 4.45 31.87
CA SER A 512 -4.34 3.31 32.01
C SER A 512 -5.01 2.00 31.66
N VAL A 513 -4.27 1.09 31.03
CA VAL A 513 -4.67 -0.30 30.80
C VAL A 513 -3.90 -1.18 31.77
N ARG A 514 -4.64 -1.87 32.64
CA ARG A 514 -4.08 -2.79 33.64
C ARG A 514 -4.73 -4.16 33.52
N ASP A 515 -3.99 -5.19 33.89
CA ASP A 515 -4.54 -6.54 33.99
C ASP A 515 -5.31 -6.73 35.32
N ALA A 516 -5.92 -7.91 35.49
CA ALA A 516 -6.67 -8.26 36.71
C ALA A 516 -5.81 -8.25 37.99
N LYS A 517 -4.48 -8.27 37.86
CA LYS A 517 -3.50 -8.21 38.98
C LYS A 517 -2.98 -6.79 39.21
N GLY A 518 -3.45 -5.80 38.44
CA GLY A 518 -3.01 -4.40 38.52
C GLY A 518 -1.73 -4.09 37.76
N GLN A 519 -1.15 -5.06 37.04
CA GLN A 519 0.06 -4.87 36.25
C GLN A 519 -0.25 -4.11 34.96
N PRO A 520 0.65 -3.23 34.49
CA PRO A 520 0.46 -2.52 33.23
C PRO A 520 0.51 -3.48 32.03
N VAL A 521 -0.39 -3.29 31.07
CA VAL A 521 -0.44 -4.12 29.86
C VAL A 521 0.36 -3.46 28.74
N ARG A 522 1.56 -3.99 28.48
CA ARG A 522 2.47 -3.50 27.44
C ARG A 522 2.04 -3.91 26.03
N GLY A 523 2.37 -3.08 25.04
CA GLY A 523 2.08 -3.35 23.62
C GLY A 523 0.58 -3.39 23.28
N ALA A 524 -0.28 -2.93 24.20
CA ALA A 524 -1.70 -2.72 23.93
C ALA A 524 -1.92 -1.37 23.23
N SER A 525 -3.07 -1.24 22.60
CA SER A 525 -3.59 0.04 22.12
C SER A 525 -5.02 0.22 22.63
N VAL A 526 -5.44 1.46 22.78
CA VAL A 526 -6.80 1.83 23.17
C VAL A 526 -7.48 2.48 21.99
N ALA A 527 -8.75 2.16 21.77
CA ALA A 527 -9.61 2.81 20.82
C ALA A 527 -10.84 3.40 21.52
N LEU A 528 -11.20 4.64 21.20
CA LEU A 528 -12.46 5.25 21.56
C LEU A 528 -13.46 4.99 20.43
N VAL A 529 -14.51 4.25 20.75
CA VAL A 529 -15.58 3.84 19.83
C VAL A 529 -16.85 4.59 20.20
N GLY A 530 -17.27 5.54 19.38
CA GLY A 530 -18.44 6.38 19.61
C GLY A 530 -18.51 7.52 18.58
N GLY A 531 -19.71 7.98 18.23
CA GLY A 531 -19.91 8.99 17.18
C GLY A 531 -19.46 8.53 15.77
N SER A 532 -19.09 9.48 14.91
CA SER A 532 -18.65 9.23 13.52
C SER A 532 -17.16 8.94 13.36
N THR A 533 -16.36 9.14 14.42
CA THR A 533 -14.89 9.16 14.35
C THR A 533 -14.30 8.26 15.43
N ARG A 534 -13.44 7.34 15.03
CA ARG A 534 -12.69 6.45 15.94
C ARG A 534 -11.37 7.11 16.30
N PHE A 535 -11.07 7.21 17.59
CA PHE A 535 -9.77 7.69 18.08
C PHE A 535 -8.98 6.53 18.68
N GLY A 536 -7.66 6.60 18.69
CA GLY A 536 -6.87 5.58 19.37
C GLY A 536 -5.47 6.05 19.74
N ALA A 537 -4.84 5.31 20.65
CA ALA A 537 -3.46 5.52 21.09
C ALA A 537 -2.83 4.19 21.48
N THR A 538 -1.52 4.04 21.24
CA THR A 538 -0.74 2.94 21.84
C THR A 538 -0.47 3.25 23.30
N VAL A 539 -0.52 2.21 24.13
CA VAL A 539 -0.28 2.26 25.56
C VAL A 539 1.24 2.22 25.81
N ALA A 540 1.73 3.10 26.68
CA ALA A 540 3.12 3.12 27.14
C ALA A 540 3.45 1.88 27.99
N ASP A 541 4.73 1.63 28.24
CA ASP A 541 5.18 0.43 28.96
C ASP A 541 4.76 0.40 30.44
N ASP A 542 4.41 1.56 30.98
CA ASP A 542 3.83 1.74 32.32
C ASP A 542 2.30 1.59 32.36
N GLY A 543 1.70 1.24 31.21
CA GLY A 543 0.27 1.02 31.04
C GLY A 543 -0.53 2.29 30.80
N THR A 544 0.09 3.48 30.74
CA THR A 544 -0.63 4.74 30.53
C THR A 544 -0.84 5.06 29.06
N PHE A 545 -1.88 5.85 28.76
CA PHE A 545 -2.11 6.37 27.42
C PHE A 545 -2.72 7.77 27.49
N ARG A 546 -2.55 8.52 26.39
CA ARG A 546 -3.19 9.81 26.17
C ARG A 546 -3.72 9.90 24.75
N ILE A 547 -4.91 10.48 24.61
CA ILE A 547 -5.57 10.74 23.34
C ILE A 547 -5.97 12.21 23.38
N GLU A 548 -5.24 13.04 22.64
CA GLU A 548 -5.50 14.47 22.55
C GLU A 548 -6.53 14.76 21.45
N HIS A 549 -7.14 15.95 21.49
CA HIS A 549 -8.04 16.46 20.44
C HIS A 549 -9.25 15.55 20.11
N VAL A 550 -9.77 14.87 21.13
CA VAL A 550 -10.96 14.00 21.03
C VAL A 550 -12.21 14.87 20.95
N GLY A 551 -13.12 14.52 20.05
CA GLY A 551 -14.35 15.29 19.83
C GLY A 551 -15.23 15.22 21.07
N VAL A 552 -16.03 16.26 21.31
CA VAL A 552 -17.01 16.20 22.39
C VAL A 552 -18.07 15.14 22.09
N GLY A 553 -18.41 14.33 23.09
CA GLY A 553 -19.42 13.29 22.94
C GLY A 553 -19.21 12.08 23.85
N GLU A 554 -20.10 11.11 23.69
CA GLU A 554 -20.07 9.82 24.38
C GLU A 554 -19.25 8.80 23.58
N TYR A 555 -18.33 8.13 24.26
CA TYR A 555 -17.46 7.10 23.68
C TYR A 555 -17.40 5.88 24.59
N ARG A 556 -17.04 4.74 24.00
CA ARG A 556 -16.62 3.54 24.70
C ARG A 556 -15.13 3.35 24.48
N ALA A 557 -14.34 3.36 25.55
CA ALA A 557 -12.91 3.10 25.52
C ALA A 557 -12.67 1.58 25.56
N GLU A 558 -12.11 1.02 24.49
CA GLU A 558 -11.79 -0.40 24.36
C GLU A 558 -10.29 -0.59 24.22
N ALA A 559 -9.72 -1.62 24.87
CA ALA A 559 -8.33 -2.00 24.69
C ALA A 559 -8.20 -3.15 23.69
N GLN A 560 -7.13 -3.17 22.90
CA GLN A 560 -6.83 -4.21 21.91
C GLN A 560 -5.32 -4.46 21.83
N LYS A 561 -4.90 -5.68 21.48
CA LYS A 561 -3.49 -6.03 21.21
C LYS A 561 -3.39 -6.59 19.80
N GLY A 562 -2.78 -5.84 18.88
CA GLY A 562 -2.91 -6.13 17.44
C GLY A 562 -4.35 -5.94 16.97
N TRP A 563 -4.94 -6.98 16.40
CA TRP A 563 -6.33 -6.99 15.91
C TRP A 563 -7.33 -7.52 16.95
N GLU A 564 -6.85 -8.15 18.03
CA GLU A 564 -7.68 -8.77 19.06
C GLU A 564 -8.12 -7.76 20.12
N LYS A 565 -9.43 -7.70 20.41
CA LYS A 565 -9.95 -6.93 21.55
C LYS A 565 -9.55 -7.62 22.85
N LEU A 566 -9.01 -6.85 23.79
CA LEU A 566 -8.73 -7.33 25.14
C LEU A 566 -10.02 -7.36 25.94
N ARG A 567 -10.33 -8.52 26.52
CA ARG A 567 -11.55 -8.74 27.31
C ARG A 567 -11.41 -8.19 28.73
N ALA A 568 -12.51 -7.75 29.32
CA ALA A 568 -12.60 -7.58 30.77
C ALA A 568 -12.55 -8.94 31.49
N PRO A 569 -12.02 -9.01 32.74
CA PRO A 569 -11.95 -10.25 33.49
C PRO A 569 -13.32 -10.94 33.62
N GLY A 570 -13.37 -12.24 33.32
CA GLY A 570 -14.59 -13.06 33.46
C GLY A 570 -15.63 -12.91 32.35
N THR A 571 -15.35 -12.16 31.28
CA THR A 571 -16.26 -11.97 30.13
C THR A 571 -15.90 -12.86 28.94
N SER A 572 -16.82 -13.02 27.98
CA SER A 572 -16.67 -13.74 26.70
C SER A 572 -16.53 -12.78 25.51
N ASP A 573 -16.22 -13.31 24.31
CA ASP A 573 -16.15 -12.52 23.07
C ASP A 573 -17.50 -11.93 22.62
N ASP A 574 -18.62 -12.43 23.15
CA ASP A 574 -19.98 -11.92 22.88
C ASP A 574 -20.40 -10.80 23.87
N ASP A 575 -19.66 -10.59 24.96
CA ASP A 575 -19.95 -9.56 25.95
C ASP A 575 -19.48 -8.16 25.51
N VAL A 576 -20.14 -7.13 26.04
CA VAL A 576 -19.79 -5.73 25.77
C VAL A 576 -18.52 -5.37 26.54
N GLN A 577 -17.44 -5.08 25.80
CA GLN A 577 -16.13 -4.76 26.36
C GLN A 577 -15.93 -3.25 26.57
N GLY A 578 -14.92 -2.89 27.38
CA GLY A 578 -14.51 -1.50 27.58
C GLY A 578 -15.45 -0.66 28.45
N GLU A 579 -15.08 0.61 28.65
CA GLU A 579 -15.75 1.53 29.58
C GLU A 579 -16.42 2.71 28.85
N LYS A 580 -17.60 3.13 29.30
CA LYS A 580 -18.26 4.35 28.76
C LYS A 580 -17.61 5.59 29.35
N ILE A 581 -17.37 6.58 28.51
CA ILE A 581 -16.80 7.87 28.87
C ILE A 581 -17.52 9.01 28.13
N GLU A 582 -17.64 10.15 28.80
CA GLU A 582 -18.08 11.41 28.20
C GLU A 582 -16.88 12.33 28.04
N VAL A 583 -16.66 12.82 26.83
CA VAL A 583 -15.62 13.81 26.52
C VAL A 583 -16.26 15.19 26.40
N ARG A 584 -15.79 16.13 27.21
CA ARG A 584 -16.28 17.52 27.24
C ARG A 584 -15.24 18.48 26.67
N ALA A 585 -15.71 19.61 26.13
CA ALA A 585 -14.85 20.63 25.55
C ALA A 585 -13.83 21.14 26.57
N ASP A 586 -12.56 21.22 26.17
CA ASP A 586 -11.44 21.71 26.98
C ASP A 586 -11.26 20.99 28.34
N ALA A 587 -11.81 19.79 28.49
CA ALA A 587 -11.71 18.98 29.69
C ALA A 587 -10.78 17.77 29.47
N VAL A 588 -10.16 17.31 30.56
CA VAL A 588 -9.43 16.04 30.61
C VAL A 588 -10.33 14.98 31.24
N THR A 589 -10.72 13.97 30.47
CA THR A 589 -11.47 12.80 30.94
C THR A 589 -10.49 11.68 31.27
N THR A 590 -10.63 11.07 32.45
CA THR A 590 -9.77 9.96 32.88
C THR A 590 -10.51 8.62 32.85
N VAL A 591 -9.86 7.56 32.36
CA VAL A 591 -10.43 6.20 32.33
C VAL A 591 -9.40 5.14 32.71
N GLN A 592 -9.83 4.11 33.42
CA GLN A 592 -9.03 2.93 33.70
C GLN A 592 -9.68 1.72 33.05
N LEU A 593 -8.94 1.02 32.19
CA LEU A 593 -9.39 -0.22 31.56
C LEU A 593 -8.72 -1.39 32.28
N VAL A 594 -9.53 -2.28 32.87
CA VAL A 594 -9.05 -3.52 33.46
C VAL A 594 -9.35 -4.66 32.49
N VAL A 595 -8.31 -5.34 32.02
CA VAL A 595 -8.41 -6.46 31.07
C VAL A 595 -8.01 -7.78 31.74
N ALA A 596 -8.43 -8.89 31.16
CA ALA A 596 -8.01 -10.22 31.57
C ALA A 596 -6.48 -10.33 31.48
N SER A 597 -5.86 -10.96 32.48
CA SER A 597 -4.42 -11.17 32.49
C SER A 597 -3.99 -12.03 31.30
N ALA A 598 -2.97 -11.56 30.60
CA ALA A 598 -2.29 -12.30 29.55
C ALA A 598 -0.90 -12.71 30.04
N THR A 599 -0.85 -13.53 31.10
CA THR A 599 0.41 -14.04 31.67
C THR A 599 0.67 -15.50 31.29
N GLY A 600 -0.13 -16.04 30.38
CA GLY A 600 -0.06 -17.41 29.97
C GLY A 600 1.21 -17.72 29.18
N LYS A 601 1.72 -18.93 29.38
CA LYS A 601 2.88 -19.48 28.66
C LYS A 601 2.51 -20.80 28.01
N ILE A 602 2.90 -21.02 26.77
CA ILE A 602 2.89 -22.34 26.12
C ILE A 602 4.33 -22.67 25.76
N THR A 603 4.80 -23.84 26.14
CA THR A 603 6.11 -24.36 25.70
C THR A 603 5.92 -25.48 24.71
N GLY A 604 6.96 -25.80 23.95
CA GLY A 604 6.88 -26.96 23.09
C GLY A 604 8.15 -27.23 22.33
N VAL A 605 8.07 -28.25 21.48
CA VAL A 605 9.12 -28.62 20.54
C VAL A 605 8.54 -28.80 19.15
N VAL A 606 9.29 -28.39 18.12
CA VAL A 606 9.00 -28.65 16.72
C VAL A 606 9.94 -29.74 16.22
N ARG A 607 9.37 -30.76 15.59
CA ARG A 607 10.10 -31.90 15.01
C ARG A 607 9.73 -32.07 13.55
N ASP A 608 10.62 -32.70 12.79
CA ASP A 608 10.29 -33.19 11.46
C ASP A 608 9.59 -34.55 11.55
N GLU A 609 9.20 -35.09 10.39
CA GLU A 609 8.56 -36.40 10.27
C GLU A 609 9.38 -37.59 10.80
N HIS A 610 10.71 -37.43 10.87
CA HIS A 610 11.65 -38.43 11.39
C HIS A 610 11.91 -38.24 12.89
N GLY A 611 11.31 -37.22 13.50
CA GLY A 611 11.46 -36.88 14.92
C GLY A 611 12.71 -36.05 15.24
N ALA A 612 13.49 -35.62 14.24
CA ALA A 612 14.63 -34.73 14.46
C ALA A 612 14.14 -33.33 14.85
N PRO A 613 14.87 -32.61 15.72
CA PRO A 613 14.50 -31.25 16.10
C PRO A 613 14.58 -30.31 14.91
N VAL A 614 13.57 -29.45 14.77
CA VAL A 614 13.53 -28.42 13.75
C VAL A 614 13.93 -27.10 14.39
N ALA A 615 15.20 -26.74 14.27
CA ALA A 615 15.64 -25.36 14.47
C ALA A 615 15.12 -24.50 13.33
N ASP A 616 14.80 -23.21 13.57
CA ASP A 616 14.28 -22.22 12.60
C ASP A 616 12.77 -22.22 12.28
N ALA A 617 11.96 -23.05 12.95
CA ALA A 617 10.52 -23.04 12.77
C ALA A 617 9.92 -21.79 13.43
N PHE A 618 9.07 -21.09 12.68
CA PHE A 618 8.30 -19.96 13.19
C PHE A 618 7.05 -20.47 13.89
N VAL A 619 6.91 -20.13 15.17
CA VAL A 619 5.80 -20.54 16.02
C VAL A 619 4.95 -19.34 16.41
N GLY A 620 3.64 -19.47 16.24
CA GLY A 620 2.65 -18.50 16.70
C GLY A 620 1.50 -19.18 17.42
N ALA A 621 0.82 -18.43 18.28
CA ALA A 621 -0.46 -18.84 18.84
C ALA A 621 -1.49 -17.74 18.67
N ALA A 622 -2.73 -18.15 18.42
CA ALA A 622 -3.91 -17.30 18.48
C ALA A 622 -4.93 -17.94 19.41
N ARG A 623 -5.61 -17.12 20.20
CA ARG A 623 -6.68 -17.60 21.07
C ARG A 623 -7.84 -18.08 20.20
N GLU A 624 -8.41 -19.22 20.57
CA GLU A 624 -9.65 -19.68 19.96
C GLU A 624 -10.82 -18.85 20.48
N SER A 625 -11.52 -18.19 19.56
CA SER A 625 -12.69 -17.38 19.91
C SER A 625 -13.78 -18.25 20.54
N ASP A 626 -14.37 -17.78 21.62
CA ASP A 626 -15.54 -18.38 22.26
C ASP A 626 -16.85 -17.73 21.81
N ARG A 627 -16.80 -16.86 20.80
CA ARG A 627 -17.96 -16.23 20.16
C ARG A 627 -18.85 -17.29 19.53
N ALA A 628 -20.14 -17.28 19.84
CA ALA A 628 -21.08 -18.31 19.38
C ALA A 628 -21.19 -18.41 17.84
N GLY A 629 -20.87 -17.34 17.11
CA GLY A 629 -20.89 -17.28 15.64
C GLY A 629 -19.55 -17.48 14.94
N ALA A 630 -18.45 -17.66 15.67
CA ALA A 630 -17.12 -17.81 15.07
C ALA A 630 -17.03 -19.07 14.18
N ALA A 631 -16.36 -18.94 13.04
CA ALA A 631 -16.03 -20.10 12.23
C ALA A 631 -15.04 -21.01 12.99
N LYS A 632 -15.27 -22.34 12.98
CA LYS A 632 -14.27 -23.32 13.45
C LYS A 632 -12.98 -23.15 12.65
N GLY A 633 -11.84 -23.16 13.34
CA GLY A 633 -10.53 -22.94 12.72
C GLY A 633 -10.17 -21.47 12.47
N SER A 634 -11.01 -20.50 12.86
CA SER A 634 -10.71 -19.05 12.70
C SER A 634 -9.40 -18.61 13.36
N ALA A 635 -9.05 -19.15 14.53
CA ALA A 635 -7.78 -18.88 15.20
C ALA A 635 -6.56 -19.40 14.41
N SER A 636 -6.70 -20.50 13.67
CA SER A 636 -5.63 -20.97 12.77
C SER A 636 -5.31 -19.95 11.66
N LEU A 637 -6.28 -19.08 11.32
CA LEU A 637 -6.14 -18.01 10.32
C LEU A 637 -5.33 -16.82 10.87
N GLU A 638 -5.52 -16.48 12.15
CA GLU A 638 -4.83 -15.36 12.81
C GLU A 638 -3.34 -15.65 13.09
N THR A 639 -2.96 -16.92 13.18
CA THR A 639 -1.55 -17.33 13.31
C THR A 639 -0.78 -17.32 11.98
N ARG A 640 -1.45 -17.11 10.85
CA ARG A 640 -0.88 -17.20 9.49
C ARG A 640 -0.43 -15.82 9.03
N TRP A 641 0.85 -15.50 9.28
CA TRP A 641 1.53 -14.25 8.91
C TRP A 641 1.16 -13.02 9.77
N THR A 642 2.02 -12.69 10.72
CA THR A 642 2.07 -11.36 11.33
C THR A 642 3.44 -10.74 11.08
N PHE A 643 3.54 -9.88 10.06
CA PHE A 643 4.68 -8.97 9.92
C PHE A 643 4.48 -7.85 10.96
N GLY A 644 4.94 -8.08 12.19
CA GLY A 644 4.88 -7.04 13.23
C GLY A 644 5.01 -7.52 14.67
N LYS A 645 4.94 -8.82 14.97
CA LYS A 645 5.28 -9.36 16.30
C LYS A 645 6.62 -10.10 16.22
N GLN A 646 7.37 -10.12 17.32
CA GLN A 646 8.56 -10.95 17.47
C GLN A 646 8.22 -12.39 17.03
N PRO A 647 8.86 -12.92 15.98
CA PRO A 647 8.66 -14.31 15.63
C PRO A 647 9.22 -15.19 16.75
N ASN A 648 8.40 -16.05 17.35
CA ASN A 648 8.91 -17.06 18.28
C ASN A 648 9.51 -18.18 17.44
N MET A 649 10.82 -18.16 17.26
CA MET A 649 11.54 -19.18 16.53
C MET A 649 11.95 -20.31 17.47
N THR A 650 12.05 -21.53 16.94
CA THR A 650 12.62 -22.64 17.67
C THR A 650 14.14 -22.54 17.78
N ASP A 651 14.68 -22.97 18.92
CA ASP A 651 16.13 -23.11 19.16
C ASP A 651 16.74 -24.32 18.41
N ALA A 652 18.04 -24.57 18.62
CA ALA A 652 18.77 -25.67 17.97
C ALA A 652 18.18 -27.07 18.30
N GLU A 653 17.54 -27.20 19.45
CA GLU A 653 16.84 -28.41 19.91
C GLU A 653 15.36 -28.43 19.52
N GLY A 654 14.92 -27.47 18.69
CA GLY A 654 13.56 -27.33 18.21
C GLY A 654 12.58 -26.77 19.26
N ARG A 655 13.05 -26.29 20.41
CA ARG A 655 12.19 -25.82 21.50
C ARG A 655 11.74 -24.39 21.29
N PHE A 656 10.53 -24.07 21.74
CA PHE A 656 10.00 -22.71 21.75
C PHE A 656 9.26 -22.40 23.05
N THR A 657 9.09 -21.11 23.31
CA THR A 657 8.25 -20.59 24.39
C THR A 657 7.42 -19.43 23.84
N LEU A 658 6.10 -19.56 23.95
CA LEU A 658 5.14 -18.48 23.69
C LEU A 658 4.72 -17.89 25.03
N THR A 659 4.83 -16.57 25.18
CA THR A 659 4.40 -15.82 26.38
C THR A 659 3.28 -14.84 26.03
N ASP A 660 2.83 -14.08 27.03
CA ASP A 660 1.78 -13.07 26.90
C ASP A 660 0.45 -13.60 26.36
N LEU A 661 0.14 -14.87 26.64
CA LEU A 661 -1.08 -15.52 26.18
C LEU A 661 -2.22 -15.26 27.17
N SER A 662 -3.38 -14.86 26.66
CA SER A 662 -4.61 -14.71 27.46
C SER A 662 -5.12 -16.06 27.96
N ASP A 663 -5.94 -16.07 29.00
CA ASP A 663 -6.60 -17.31 29.43
C ASP A 663 -7.54 -17.87 28.35
N GLY A 664 -7.48 -19.18 28.14
CA GLY A 664 -8.29 -19.90 27.16
C GLY A 664 -7.50 -20.97 26.41
N LYS A 665 -8.14 -21.53 25.39
CA LYS A 665 -7.50 -22.45 24.45
C LYS A 665 -6.93 -21.67 23.26
N HIS A 666 -5.82 -22.16 22.74
CA HIS A 666 -5.10 -21.54 21.64
C HIS A 666 -4.91 -22.56 20.52
N THR A 667 -4.92 -22.05 19.30
CA THR A 667 -4.33 -22.77 18.17
C THR A 667 -2.86 -22.38 18.11
N VAL A 668 -1.97 -23.36 18.20
CA VAL A 668 -0.53 -23.20 18.04
C VAL A 668 -0.13 -23.69 16.66
N ARG A 669 0.61 -22.87 15.94
CA ARG A 669 1.06 -23.16 14.58
C ARG A 669 2.56 -23.01 14.49
N ALA A 670 3.24 -24.06 14.03
CA ALA A 670 4.63 -24.03 13.62
C ALA A 670 4.69 -24.12 12.10
N HIS A 671 5.56 -23.34 11.48
CA HIS A 671 5.82 -23.46 10.05
C HIS A 671 7.27 -23.16 9.75
N ARG A 672 7.80 -23.86 8.75
CA ARG A 672 9.06 -23.51 8.13
C ARG A 672 8.81 -22.63 6.91
N ARG A 673 9.73 -21.71 6.67
CA ARG A 673 9.70 -20.93 5.44
C ARG A 673 10.06 -21.79 4.25
N SER A 674 10.94 -22.79 4.41
CA SER A 674 11.27 -23.84 3.43
C SER A 674 10.18 -24.94 3.29
N GLY A 675 8.93 -24.66 3.64
CA GLY A 675 7.84 -25.64 3.58
C GLY A 675 7.75 -26.54 4.80
N GLY A 676 6.53 -27.02 5.04
CA GLY A 676 6.17 -27.78 6.23
C GLY A 676 5.44 -26.93 7.24
N GLU A 677 4.28 -27.42 7.66
CA GLU A 677 3.37 -26.76 8.59
C GLU A 677 2.85 -27.80 9.59
N ALA A 678 2.69 -27.37 10.83
CA ALA A 678 2.02 -28.13 11.88
C ALA A 678 1.09 -27.19 12.63
N ILE A 679 -0.15 -27.65 12.84
CA ILE A 679 -1.14 -26.94 13.64
C ILE A 679 -1.59 -27.89 14.74
N VAL A 680 -1.64 -27.38 15.96
CA VAL A 680 -2.30 -28.03 17.09
C VAL A 680 -3.35 -27.07 17.62
N GLU A 681 -4.61 -27.47 17.53
CA GLU A 681 -5.75 -26.75 18.10
C GLU A 681 -6.00 -27.16 19.55
N GLN A 682 -6.82 -26.39 20.26
CA GLN A 682 -7.29 -26.66 21.62
C GLN A 682 -6.18 -26.69 22.69
N VAL A 683 -5.07 -25.99 22.46
CA VAL A 683 -3.90 -25.99 23.36
C VAL A 683 -4.17 -25.08 24.56
N ALA A 684 -4.14 -25.65 25.76
CA ALA A 684 -4.31 -24.89 27.00
C ALA A 684 -3.02 -24.13 27.36
N VAL A 685 -3.18 -22.94 27.93
CA VAL A 685 -2.08 -22.22 28.59
C VAL A 685 -1.46 -23.09 29.69
N GLY A 686 -0.13 -23.06 29.81
CA GLY A 686 0.67 -23.84 30.76
C GLY A 686 1.06 -25.22 30.26
N SER A 687 0.55 -25.64 29.09
CA SER A 687 0.88 -26.93 28.49
C SER A 687 2.22 -26.94 27.74
N GLU A 688 2.76 -28.15 27.55
CA GLU A 688 3.84 -28.43 26.62
C GLU A 688 3.27 -29.16 25.39
N VAL A 689 3.60 -28.70 24.18
CA VAL A 689 3.09 -29.26 22.92
C VAL A 689 4.21 -29.71 22.00
N THR A 690 3.98 -30.79 21.25
CA THR A 690 4.88 -31.21 20.16
C THR A 690 4.21 -30.94 18.81
N LEU A 691 4.90 -30.21 17.94
CA LEU A 691 4.45 -29.95 16.57
C LEU A 691 5.34 -30.71 15.58
N THR A 692 4.75 -31.61 14.81
CA THR A 692 5.49 -32.37 13.78
C THR A 692 5.20 -31.77 12.41
N LEU A 693 6.21 -31.13 11.80
CA LEU A 693 6.07 -30.58 10.46
C LEU A 693 5.96 -31.71 9.44
N ALA A 694 4.85 -31.73 8.69
CA ALA A 694 4.71 -32.64 7.56
C ALA A 694 5.70 -32.25 6.43
N PRO A 695 6.18 -33.22 5.66
CA PRO A 695 7.05 -32.95 4.51
C PRO A 695 6.29 -32.11 3.49
N ALA A 696 6.97 -31.09 2.97
CA ALA A 696 6.38 -30.20 1.99
C ALA A 696 6.29 -30.89 0.62
N ALA A 697 5.15 -30.76 -0.04
CA ALA A 697 4.92 -31.26 -1.38
C ALA A 697 5.39 -30.24 -2.43
N ARG A 698 5.42 -30.64 -3.70
CA ARG A 698 5.66 -29.77 -4.85
C ARG A 698 4.51 -29.93 -5.84
N LEU A 699 3.98 -28.81 -6.32
CA LEU A 699 2.89 -28.78 -7.29
C LEU A 699 3.37 -28.09 -8.56
N ALA A 700 3.35 -28.78 -9.70
CA ALA A 700 3.84 -28.26 -10.97
C ALA A 700 2.96 -28.67 -12.15
N GLY A 701 2.97 -27.85 -13.21
CA GLY A 701 2.10 -28.05 -14.34
C GLY A 701 2.40 -27.16 -15.55
N THR A 702 1.46 -27.14 -16.49
CA THR A 702 1.52 -26.32 -17.69
C THR A 702 0.19 -25.59 -17.94
N VAL A 703 0.27 -24.37 -18.45
CA VAL A 703 -0.87 -23.57 -18.92
C VAL A 703 -0.88 -23.56 -20.44
N ALA A 704 -2.02 -23.86 -21.04
CA ALA A 704 -2.22 -23.87 -22.49
C ALA A 704 -3.31 -22.88 -22.93
N LEU A 705 -3.17 -22.36 -24.15
CA LEU A 705 -4.20 -21.57 -24.81
C LEU A 705 -5.16 -22.47 -25.62
N PRO A 706 -6.45 -22.08 -25.76
CA PRO A 706 -7.37 -22.74 -26.68
C PRO A 706 -6.81 -22.76 -28.11
N GLY A 707 -6.81 -23.93 -28.75
CA GLY A 707 -6.29 -24.10 -30.12
C GLY A 707 -4.77 -24.26 -30.22
N GLY A 708 -4.03 -24.29 -29.11
CA GLY A 708 -2.60 -24.59 -29.06
C GLY A 708 -1.73 -23.37 -28.71
N GLY A 709 -0.52 -23.64 -28.21
CA GLY A 709 0.40 -22.63 -27.69
C GLY A 709 0.25 -22.37 -26.18
N THR A 710 1.03 -21.43 -25.66
CA THR A 710 1.13 -21.11 -24.23
C THR A 710 1.15 -19.60 -24.02
N PRO A 711 0.60 -19.09 -22.90
CA PRO A 711 0.67 -17.67 -22.59
C PRO A 711 2.12 -17.25 -22.28
N GLU A 712 2.55 -16.09 -22.81
CA GLU A 712 3.86 -15.51 -22.45
C GLU A 712 3.91 -14.97 -21.03
N GLU A 713 2.77 -14.57 -20.45
CA GLU A 713 2.70 -14.01 -19.09
C GLU A 713 1.39 -14.46 -18.43
N PHE A 714 1.50 -14.99 -17.22
CA PHE A 714 0.34 -15.44 -16.46
C PHE A 714 0.65 -15.48 -14.95
N THR A 715 -0.40 -15.36 -14.15
CA THR A 715 -0.36 -15.49 -12.69
C THR A 715 -1.06 -16.79 -12.33
N VAL A 716 -0.44 -17.57 -11.43
CA VAL A 716 -1.09 -18.74 -10.81
C VAL A 716 -1.31 -18.44 -9.34
N VAL A 717 -2.51 -18.76 -8.87
CA VAL A 717 -2.89 -18.71 -7.47
C VAL A 717 -3.27 -20.12 -7.04
N ILE A 718 -2.65 -20.62 -6.00
CA ILE A 718 -3.09 -21.86 -5.34
C ILE A 718 -3.75 -21.49 -4.02
N ALA A 719 -4.95 -22.02 -3.77
CA ALA A 719 -5.72 -21.75 -2.56
C ALA A 719 -6.32 -23.05 -2.00
N GLU A 720 -6.00 -23.43 -0.77
CA GLU A 720 -6.60 -24.59 -0.09
C GLU A 720 -7.84 -24.12 0.70
N ALA A 721 -8.95 -24.85 0.54
CA ALA A 721 -10.27 -24.38 0.98
C ALA A 721 -10.42 -24.34 2.51
N THR A 722 -9.77 -25.23 3.25
CA THR A 722 -10.03 -25.45 4.69
C THR A 722 -9.06 -24.71 5.62
N SER A 723 -7.82 -24.54 5.21
CA SER A 723 -6.69 -23.94 5.92
C SER A 723 -6.38 -22.51 5.47
N GLN A 724 -7.09 -22.00 4.46
CA GLN A 724 -6.82 -20.72 3.81
C GLN A 724 -5.36 -20.56 3.32
N TYR A 725 -4.63 -21.66 3.11
CA TYR A 725 -3.35 -21.61 2.43
C TYR A 725 -3.58 -20.95 1.08
N ARG A 726 -2.92 -19.82 0.83
CA ARG A 726 -2.97 -19.15 -0.46
C ARG A 726 -1.57 -18.70 -0.85
N ARG A 727 -1.13 -19.09 -2.04
CA ARG A 727 0.08 -18.54 -2.67
C ARG A 727 -0.26 -18.01 -4.05
N THR A 728 0.50 -17.02 -4.47
CA THR A 728 0.40 -16.41 -5.78
C THR A 728 1.80 -16.29 -6.34
N ASP A 729 1.98 -16.69 -7.59
CA ASP A 729 3.23 -16.51 -8.33
C ASP A 729 2.94 -16.04 -9.75
N ASN A 730 3.90 -15.31 -10.32
CA ASN A 730 3.84 -14.77 -11.68
C ASN A 730 4.88 -15.49 -12.54
N PHE A 731 4.50 -15.82 -13.76
CA PHE A 731 5.33 -16.53 -14.71
C PHE A 731 5.46 -15.71 -15.98
N TYR A 732 6.68 -15.61 -16.48
CA TYR A 732 7.00 -14.86 -17.69
C TYR A 732 7.89 -15.72 -18.60
N ARG A 733 7.41 -15.98 -19.80
CA ARG A 733 8.06 -16.74 -20.88
C ARG A 733 8.59 -18.11 -20.47
N THR A 734 7.90 -18.76 -19.53
CA THR A 734 8.18 -20.13 -19.08
C THR A 734 7.59 -21.21 -20.02
N ASN A 735 7.14 -20.83 -21.22
CA ASN A 735 6.41 -21.70 -22.14
C ASN A 735 5.21 -22.41 -21.47
N GLY A 736 4.46 -21.66 -20.65
CA GLY A 736 3.32 -22.15 -19.89
C GLY A 736 3.68 -22.97 -18.64
N ALA A 737 4.95 -23.31 -18.39
CA ALA A 737 5.34 -24.07 -17.21
C ALA A 737 5.21 -23.24 -15.92
N TRP A 738 4.75 -23.89 -14.85
CA TRP A 738 4.64 -23.30 -13.53
C TRP A 738 4.92 -24.33 -12.45
N SER A 739 5.40 -23.85 -11.30
CA SER A 739 5.68 -24.68 -10.14
C SER A 739 5.52 -23.90 -8.84
N PHE A 740 5.04 -24.59 -7.81
CA PHE A 740 5.04 -24.15 -6.43
C PHE A 740 5.80 -25.21 -5.62
N PRO A 741 7.05 -24.95 -5.22
CA PRO A 741 7.72 -25.78 -4.24
C PRO A 741 7.06 -25.56 -2.87
N GLU A 742 7.25 -26.51 -1.95
CA GLU A 742 6.96 -26.31 -0.53
C GLU A 742 5.48 -26.05 -0.19
N VAL A 743 4.61 -26.82 -0.83
CA VAL A 743 3.16 -26.77 -0.67
C VAL A 743 2.75 -27.81 0.38
N PRO A 744 2.02 -27.46 1.46
CA PRO A 744 1.49 -28.44 2.40
C PRO A 744 0.56 -29.45 1.71
N ALA A 745 0.37 -30.62 2.31
CA ALA A 745 -0.65 -31.56 1.85
C ALA A 745 -2.05 -30.93 1.94
N GLY A 746 -2.91 -31.15 0.94
CA GLY A 746 -4.24 -30.56 0.93
C GLY A 746 -4.94 -30.64 -0.42
N GLU A 747 -6.16 -30.09 -0.47
CA GLU A 747 -6.95 -29.94 -1.68
C GLU A 747 -6.93 -28.48 -2.14
N TYR A 748 -6.18 -28.22 -3.20
CA TYR A 748 -5.89 -26.90 -3.73
C TYR A 748 -6.79 -26.58 -4.92
N LYS A 749 -7.36 -25.39 -4.84
CA LYS A 749 -7.93 -24.66 -5.96
C LYS A 749 -6.81 -23.90 -6.67
N VAL A 750 -6.45 -24.34 -7.87
CA VAL A 750 -5.44 -23.71 -8.74
C VAL A 750 -6.15 -22.79 -9.72
N GLN A 751 -5.80 -21.52 -9.72
CA GLN A 751 -6.46 -20.47 -10.49
C GLN A 751 -5.41 -19.78 -11.35
N VAL A 752 -5.69 -19.66 -12.64
CA VAL A 752 -4.76 -19.07 -13.59
C VAL A 752 -5.40 -17.86 -14.23
N ASN A 753 -4.65 -16.76 -14.28
CA ASN A 753 -5.03 -15.55 -15.00
C ASN A 753 -3.92 -15.16 -15.97
N ALA A 754 -4.26 -15.02 -17.24
CA ALA A 754 -3.40 -14.47 -18.26
C ALA A 754 -4.13 -13.38 -19.05
N GLY A 755 -3.40 -12.61 -19.86
CA GLY A 755 -4.01 -11.65 -20.79
C GLY A 755 -5.11 -12.31 -21.65
N ALA A 756 -4.82 -13.50 -22.17
CA ALA A 756 -5.68 -14.24 -23.10
C ALA A 756 -6.89 -14.96 -22.45
N GLY A 757 -6.90 -15.20 -21.14
CA GLY A 757 -7.92 -16.05 -20.54
C GLY A 757 -7.73 -16.31 -19.05
N THR A 758 -8.67 -17.04 -18.47
CA THR A 758 -8.65 -17.49 -17.07
C THR A 758 -9.03 -18.95 -16.96
N ALA A 759 -8.52 -19.66 -15.96
CA ALA A 759 -8.92 -21.04 -15.68
C ALA A 759 -8.89 -21.33 -14.19
N GLU A 760 -9.58 -22.41 -13.82
CA GLU A 760 -9.68 -22.89 -12.46
C GLU A 760 -9.69 -24.42 -12.48
N ALA A 761 -8.91 -25.03 -11.59
CA ALA A 761 -8.83 -26.48 -11.41
C ALA A 761 -8.74 -26.82 -9.93
N THR A 762 -9.20 -28.01 -9.54
CA THR A 762 -9.02 -28.54 -8.18
C THR A 762 -8.04 -29.70 -8.23
N VAL A 763 -7.03 -29.67 -7.36
CA VAL A 763 -5.93 -30.63 -7.31
C VAL A 763 -5.69 -31.04 -5.87
N LYS A 764 -5.57 -32.34 -5.60
CA LYS A 764 -5.21 -32.87 -4.29
C LYS A 764 -3.73 -33.27 -4.30
N VAL A 765 -3.00 -32.88 -3.27
CA VAL A 765 -1.58 -33.23 -3.08
C VAL A 765 -1.36 -33.81 -1.69
N ALA A 766 -0.61 -34.92 -1.61
CA ALA A 766 -0.22 -35.58 -0.38
C ALA A 766 1.08 -34.99 0.19
N ALA A 767 1.37 -35.27 1.46
CA ALA A 767 2.58 -34.79 2.12
C ALA A 767 3.82 -35.38 1.42
N GLY A 768 4.81 -34.54 1.10
CA GLY A 768 6.03 -34.94 0.38
C GLY A 768 5.82 -35.37 -1.09
N GLU A 769 4.63 -35.23 -1.65
CA GLU A 769 4.36 -35.60 -3.04
C GLU A 769 4.96 -34.59 -4.03
N GLU A 770 5.62 -35.06 -5.08
CA GLU A 770 5.97 -34.25 -6.25
C GLU A 770 4.90 -34.40 -7.34
N LEU A 771 3.82 -33.66 -7.21
CA LEU A 771 2.73 -33.69 -8.18
C LEU A 771 3.08 -32.79 -9.38
N SER A 772 3.46 -33.42 -10.49
CA SER A 772 3.80 -32.75 -11.75
C SER A 772 2.79 -33.07 -12.85
N GLY A 773 2.81 -32.27 -13.93
CA GLY A 773 2.00 -32.52 -15.13
C GLY A 773 0.54 -32.03 -15.05
N VAL A 774 0.19 -31.19 -14.08
CA VAL A 774 -1.14 -30.56 -14.01
C VAL A 774 -1.33 -29.66 -15.23
N ARG A 775 -2.18 -30.07 -16.18
CA ARG A 775 -2.47 -29.30 -17.40
C ARG A 775 -3.71 -28.44 -17.19
N ILE A 776 -3.57 -27.14 -17.38
CA ILE A 776 -4.64 -26.16 -17.26
C ILE A 776 -4.82 -25.45 -18.61
N GLU A 777 -6.00 -25.57 -19.20
CA GLU A 777 -6.35 -24.86 -20.43
C GLU A 777 -7.16 -23.61 -20.10
N LEU A 778 -6.73 -22.45 -20.62
CA LEU A 778 -7.40 -21.17 -20.35
C LEU A 778 -8.74 -21.08 -21.07
N ALA A 779 -9.80 -20.68 -20.37
CA ALA A 779 -11.01 -20.20 -21.01
C ALA A 779 -10.83 -18.73 -21.44
N PRO A 780 -11.34 -18.31 -22.61
CA PRO A 780 -11.27 -16.92 -23.03
C PRO A 780 -12.04 -16.01 -22.07
N LYS A 781 -11.57 -14.77 -21.92
CA LYS A 781 -12.30 -13.74 -21.18
C LYS A 781 -13.57 -13.33 -21.94
N VAL A 782 -14.59 -12.91 -21.21
CA VAL A 782 -15.91 -12.58 -21.76
C VAL A 782 -16.26 -11.11 -21.58
N THR A 783 -17.20 -10.62 -22.39
CA THR A 783 -17.84 -9.31 -22.16
C THR A 783 -19.07 -9.52 -21.29
N VAL A 784 -19.19 -8.79 -20.19
CA VAL A 784 -20.36 -8.85 -19.29
C VAL A 784 -21.20 -7.61 -19.51
N ARG A 785 -22.50 -7.80 -19.72
CA ARG A 785 -23.49 -6.73 -19.81
C ARG A 785 -24.55 -6.93 -18.75
N GLY A 786 -25.13 -5.83 -18.29
CA GLY A 786 -26.17 -5.89 -17.27
C GLY A 786 -26.82 -4.55 -17.05
N THR A 787 -27.84 -4.54 -16.19
CA THR A 787 -28.54 -3.32 -15.75
C THR A 787 -28.54 -3.26 -14.24
N VAL A 788 -28.19 -2.12 -13.66
CA VAL A 788 -28.30 -1.86 -12.22
C VAL A 788 -29.59 -1.12 -11.94
N VAL A 789 -30.35 -1.61 -10.96
CA VAL A 789 -31.66 -1.08 -10.55
C VAL A 789 -31.75 -0.91 -9.05
N ASP A 790 -32.62 -0.03 -8.57
CA ASP A 790 -32.98 0.05 -7.15
C ASP A 790 -33.88 -1.13 -6.72
N LEU A 791 -34.28 -1.17 -5.44
CA LEU A 791 -35.10 -2.25 -4.89
C LEU A 791 -36.52 -2.28 -5.48
N GLU A 792 -36.97 -1.17 -6.06
CA GLU A 792 -38.24 -1.02 -6.78
C GLU A 792 -38.12 -1.33 -8.29
N GLY A 793 -36.90 -1.59 -8.78
CA GLY A 793 -36.62 -1.95 -10.17
C GLY A 793 -36.36 -0.75 -11.10
N LYS A 794 -36.20 0.48 -10.57
CA LYS A 794 -35.86 1.65 -11.38
C LYS A 794 -34.37 1.66 -11.71
N PRO A 795 -33.97 2.01 -12.94
CA PRO A 795 -32.56 2.08 -13.30
C PRO A 795 -31.77 3.10 -12.48
N VAL A 796 -30.52 2.76 -12.14
CA VAL A 796 -29.64 3.63 -11.36
C VAL A 796 -28.40 4.03 -12.18
N PRO A 797 -28.33 5.28 -12.69
CA PRO A 797 -27.16 5.78 -13.43
C PRO A 797 -25.99 6.14 -12.51
N GLY A 798 -24.77 6.20 -13.09
CA GLY A 798 -23.58 6.74 -12.44
C GLY A 798 -22.91 5.81 -11.40
N LEU A 799 -23.24 4.52 -11.40
CA LEU A 799 -22.58 3.52 -10.55
C LEU A 799 -21.45 2.85 -11.32
N THR A 800 -20.31 2.64 -10.65
CA THR A 800 -19.17 1.92 -11.22
C THR A 800 -19.31 0.43 -10.94
N VAL A 801 -19.24 -0.36 -12.00
CA VAL A 801 -19.25 -1.81 -11.96
C VAL A 801 -17.83 -2.33 -12.21
N THR A 802 -17.36 -3.23 -11.35
CA THR A 802 -16.13 -3.99 -11.57
C THR A 802 -16.41 -5.48 -11.42
N VAL A 803 -15.76 -6.29 -12.25
CA VAL A 803 -15.89 -7.75 -12.21
C VAL A 803 -14.56 -8.32 -11.73
N SER A 804 -14.59 -9.03 -10.60
CA SER A 804 -13.42 -9.71 -10.06
C SER A 804 -13.68 -11.21 -9.95
N GLY A 805 -12.80 -12.00 -10.55
CA GLY A 805 -12.78 -13.44 -10.40
C GLY A 805 -12.01 -13.84 -9.15
N SER A 806 -12.09 -15.12 -8.83
CA SER A 806 -11.34 -15.74 -7.75
C SER A 806 -9.82 -15.66 -8.05
N GLY A 807 -9.14 -14.67 -7.45
CA GLY A 807 -7.72 -14.38 -7.67
C GLY A 807 -7.38 -13.47 -8.86
N ALA A 808 -8.37 -12.89 -9.52
CA ALA A 808 -8.20 -11.97 -10.64
C ALA A 808 -9.03 -10.71 -10.43
N SER A 809 -8.40 -9.56 -10.18
CA SER A 809 -9.07 -8.26 -10.30
C SER A 809 -8.88 -7.75 -11.73
N ALA A 810 -9.94 -7.74 -12.55
CA ALA A 810 -9.88 -7.04 -13.82
C ALA A 810 -10.06 -5.54 -13.55
N SER A 811 -9.04 -4.73 -13.84
CA SER A 811 -9.15 -3.27 -13.77
C SER A 811 -9.93 -2.75 -14.96
N ALA A 812 -10.80 -1.75 -14.75
CA ALA A 812 -11.54 -1.09 -15.83
C ALA A 812 -10.57 -0.59 -16.92
N GLN A 813 -10.74 -1.07 -18.15
CA GLN A 813 -9.82 -0.81 -19.26
C GLN A 813 -10.04 0.54 -19.93
N ASP A 814 -11.28 1.06 -19.89
CA ASP A 814 -11.63 2.40 -20.33
C ASP A 814 -12.81 2.82 -19.46
N GLY A 815 -12.65 3.82 -18.59
CA GLY A 815 -13.65 4.24 -17.59
C GLY A 815 -15.01 4.71 -18.16
N LYS A 816 -15.28 4.49 -19.46
CA LYS A 816 -16.51 4.88 -20.17
C LYS A 816 -17.60 3.80 -20.15
N HIS A 817 -17.27 2.51 -20.11
CA HIS A 817 -18.26 1.43 -20.35
C HIS A 817 -18.70 0.70 -19.08
N ASN A 818 -17.86 0.70 -18.05
CA ASN A 818 -18.16 0.03 -16.78
C ASN A 818 -18.91 0.93 -15.78
N VAL A 819 -19.42 2.08 -16.24
CA VAL A 819 -20.26 3.01 -15.48
C VAL A 819 -21.67 2.93 -16.01
N THR A 820 -22.67 2.87 -15.12
CA THR A 820 -24.06 2.73 -15.54
C THR A 820 -24.57 4.00 -16.23
N ASP A 821 -25.19 3.84 -17.39
CA ASP A 821 -25.82 4.94 -18.15
C ASP A 821 -27.18 5.36 -17.56
N GLU A 822 -27.87 6.32 -18.18
CA GLU A 822 -29.21 6.80 -17.78
C GLU A 822 -30.28 5.68 -17.68
N SER A 823 -30.07 4.58 -18.41
CA SER A 823 -30.91 3.39 -18.38
C SER A 823 -30.39 2.30 -17.42
N GLY A 824 -29.38 2.63 -16.60
CA GLY A 824 -28.74 1.73 -15.64
C GLY A 824 -27.82 0.69 -16.28
N ARG A 825 -27.57 0.74 -17.58
CA ARG A 825 -26.83 -0.30 -18.31
C ARG A 825 -25.33 -0.10 -18.21
N PHE A 826 -24.59 -1.20 -18.17
CA PHE A 826 -23.14 -1.21 -18.24
C PHE A 826 -22.62 -2.31 -19.17
N GLU A 827 -21.38 -2.15 -19.63
CA GLU A 827 -20.60 -3.15 -20.34
C GLU A 827 -19.21 -3.25 -19.72
N PHE A 828 -18.82 -4.45 -19.28
CA PHE A 828 -17.51 -4.76 -18.75
C PHE A 828 -16.80 -5.75 -19.67
N ARG A 829 -15.72 -5.34 -20.33
CA ARG A 829 -14.94 -6.21 -21.21
C ARG A 829 -13.86 -6.95 -20.43
N ASN A 830 -13.42 -8.09 -20.96
CA ASN A 830 -12.33 -8.88 -20.39
C ASN A 830 -12.61 -9.38 -18.96
N ALA A 831 -13.87 -9.73 -18.68
CA ALA A 831 -14.24 -10.38 -17.43
C ALA A 831 -13.71 -11.83 -17.39
N PRO A 832 -13.30 -12.31 -16.21
CA PRO A 832 -12.96 -13.72 -16.02
C PRO A 832 -14.20 -14.60 -16.23
N ALA A 833 -14.00 -15.78 -16.81
CA ALA A 833 -15.03 -16.83 -16.85
C ALA A 833 -15.05 -17.59 -15.51
N GLY A 834 -16.20 -18.20 -15.18
CA GLY A 834 -16.43 -18.94 -13.93
C GLY A 834 -17.09 -18.09 -12.84
N LEU A 835 -16.88 -18.48 -11.57
CA LEU A 835 -17.45 -17.79 -10.42
C LEU A 835 -16.75 -16.42 -10.22
N ALA A 836 -17.50 -15.34 -10.39
CA ALA A 836 -17.04 -13.96 -10.24
C ALA A 836 -17.86 -13.19 -9.20
N GLN A 837 -17.27 -12.13 -8.66
CA GLN A 837 -17.94 -11.10 -7.87
C GLN A 837 -18.16 -9.87 -8.76
N ILE A 838 -19.41 -9.44 -8.85
CA ILE A 838 -19.82 -8.20 -9.50
C ILE A 838 -19.92 -7.14 -8.41
N ASN A 839 -18.92 -6.26 -8.36
CA ASN A 839 -18.89 -5.18 -7.40
C ASN A 839 -19.53 -3.94 -8.03
N VAL A 840 -20.60 -3.46 -7.42
CA VAL A 840 -21.25 -2.20 -7.78
C VAL A 840 -20.97 -1.19 -6.68
N SER A 841 -20.29 -0.12 -7.05
CA SER A 841 -19.89 0.93 -6.13
C SER A 841 -20.38 2.29 -6.63
N PRO A 842 -20.78 3.18 -5.72
CA PRO A 842 -20.95 4.57 -6.10
C PRO A 842 -19.63 5.15 -6.60
N GLN A 843 -19.68 5.98 -7.63
CA GLN A 843 -18.56 6.88 -7.89
C GLN A 843 -18.44 7.85 -6.70
N ASN A 844 -17.23 8.08 -6.18
CA ASN A 844 -16.91 9.02 -5.09
C ASN A 844 -17.82 10.26 -5.11
N GLY A 845 -18.85 10.35 -4.26
CA GLY A 845 -19.80 11.48 -4.23
C GLY A 845 -21.25 11.11 -4.55
N ASN A 846 -21.54 9.95 -5.14
CA ASN A 846 -22.89 9.37 -5.12
C ASN A 846 -23.11 8.67 -3.77
N ALA A 847 -23.40 9.45 -2.73
CA ALA A 847 -23.57 8.94 -1.36
C ALA A 847 -24.89 8.19 -1.13
N GLU A 848 -25.76 8.12 -2.15
CA GLU A 848 -27.12 7.60 -2.02
C GLU A 848 -27.17 6.07 -1.98
N PHE A 849 -26.27 5.36 -2.66
CA PHE A 849 -26.22 3.90 -2.70
C PHE A 849 -24.99 3.33 -2.00
N GLY A 850 -25.15 2.18 -1.36
CA GLY A 850 -24.06 1.47 -0.70
C GLY A 850 -23.21 0.64 -1.67
N TRP A 851 -22.07 0.15 -1.19
CA TRP A 851 -21.28 -0.85 -1.92
C TRP A 851 -22.02 -2.18 -1.95
N SER A 852 -22.13 -2.81 -3.12
CA SER A 852 -22.78 -4.11 -3.32
C SER A 852 -21.82 -5.06 -4.01
N SER A 853 -21.71 -6.30 -3.54
CA SER A 853 -20.85 -7.35 -4.13
C SER A 853 -21.67 -8.61 -4.37
N MET A 854 -22.10 -8.82 -5.60
CA MET A 854 -22.97 -9.93 -5.98
C MET A 854 -22.14 -11.08 -6.58
N PRO A 855 -22.24 -12.32 -6.09
CA PRO A 855 -21.67 -13.48 -6.76
C PRO A 855 -22.45 -13.79 -8.05
N ALA A 856 -21.75 -14.11 -9.13
CA ALA A 856 -22.32 -14.52 -10.41
C ALA A 856 -21.48 -15.61 -11.08
N MET A 857 -22.12 -16.50 -11.83
CA MET A 857 -21.44 -17.48 -12.68
C MET A 857 -21.39 -16.94 -14.11
N LEU A 858 -20.19 -16.73 -14.65
CA LEU A 858 -19.96 -16.21 -16.00
C LEU A 858 -19.55 -17.35 -16.92
N SER A 859 -20.40 -17.72 -17.88
CA SER A 859 -20.06 -18.78 -18.85
C SER A 859 -18.94 -18.32 -19.78
N GLY A 860 -17.92 -19.16 -19.99
CA GLY A 860 -16.85 -18.94 -20.96
C GLY A 860 -17.19 -19.41 -22.39
N GLU A 861 -18.37 -20.02 -22.61
CA GLU A 861 -18.79 -20.50 -23.93
C GLU A 861 -19.27 -19.38 -24.86
N ALA A 862 -19.75 -18.27 -24.28
CA ALA A 862 -20.23 -17.11 -25.00
C ALA A 862 -19.22 -15.97 -24.92
N SER A 863 -19.01 -15.24 -26.02
CA SER A 863 -18.19 -14.02 -26.01
C SER A 863 -18.81 -12.88 -25.19
N THR A 864 -20.12 -12.94 -24.97
CA THR A 864 -20.89 -11.98 -24.16
C THR A 864 -21.84 -12.70 -23.21
N VAL A 865 -21.86 -12.27 -21.94
CA VAL A 865 -22.75 -12.76 -20.88
C VAL A 865 -23.67 -11.62 -20.44
N GLU A 866 -24.98 -11.82 -20.57
CA GLU A 866 -26.00 -10.90 -20.07
C GLU A 866 -26.41 -11.29 -18.65
N LEU A 867 -26.22 -10.38 -17.69
CA LEU A 867 -26.59 -10.58 -16.29
C LEU A 867 -28.06 -10.20 -16.05
N PRO A 868 -28.73 -10.86 -15.09
CA PRO A 868 -30.01 -10.38 -14.58
C PRO A 868 -29.85 -8.99 -13.94
N PRO A 869 -30.95 -8.22 -13.79
CA PRO A 869 -30.90 -6.91 -13.14
C PRO A 869 -30.29 -6.99 -11.74
N ILE A 870 -29.24 -6.20 -11.52
CA ILE A 870 -28.51 -6.15 -10.24
C ILE A 870 -29.21 -5.13 -9.35
N ARG A 871 -29.71 -5.56 -8.20
CA ARG A 871 -30.40 -4.67 -7.26
C ARG A 871 -29.40 -3.98 -6.34
N VAL A 872 -29.54 -2.68 -6.14
CA VAL A 872 -28.77 -1.93 -5.15
C VAL A 872 -29.70 -1.26 -4.16
N ALA A 873 -29.34 -1.32 -2.88
CA ALA A 873 -30.08 -0.64 -1.82
C ALA A 873 -29.52 0.77 -1.60
N ARG A 874 -30.43 1.74 -1.42
CA ARG A 874 -30.06 3.07 -0.93
C ARG A 874 -29.50 2.95 0.48
N LYS A 875 -28.49 3.76 0.79
CA LYS A 875 -27.89 3.86 2.11
C LYS A 875 -28.95 4.37 3.09
N ARG A 876 -29.32 3.55 4.07
CA ARG A 876 -30.33 3.90 5.09
C ARG A 876 -29.77 4.80 6.19
N THR A 877 -28.47 4.71 6.44
CA THR A 877 -27.78 5.49 7.47
C THR A 877 -27.04 6.69 6.84
N PRO A 878 -27.40 7.94 7.18
CA PRO A 878 -26.68 9.12 6.74
C PRO A 878 -25.19 9.09 7.08
N SER A 879 -24.36 9.81 6.32
CA SER A 879 -22.94 9.91 6.62
C SER A 879 -22.71 10.58 7.99
N GLY A 880 -22.01 9.88 8.87
CA GLY A 880 -21.72 10.34 10.24
C GLY A 880 -22.75 9.92 11.31
N GLU A 881 -23.80 9.19 10.95
CA GLU A 881 -24.70 8.56 11.92
C GLU A 881 -24.31 7.11 12.20
N GLN A 882 -24.54 6.65 13.43
CA GLN A 882 -24.25 5.29 13.84
C GLN A 882 -25.42 4.37 13.45
N ALA A 883 -25.12 3.23 12.83
CA ALA A 883 -26.12 2.20 12.63
C ALA A 883 -26.58 1.61 13.97
N GLY A 884 -27.89 1.43 14.09
CA GLY A 884 -28.51 0.80 15.23
C GLY A 884 -28.13 -0.68 15.34
N ASP A 885 -28.31 -1.19 16.54
CA ASP A 885 -28.00 -2.55 16.91
C ASP A 885 -29.19 -3.48 16.66
N LEU A 886 -28.93 -4.61 16.01
CA LEU A 886 -29.93 -5.64 15.73
C LEU A 886 -30.22 -6.52 16.95
N GLY A 887 -29.30 -6.60 17.91
CA GLY A 887 -29.39 -7.50 19.07
C GLY A 887 -29.02 -8.95 18.79
N PHE A 888 -28.47 -9.27 17.61
CA PHE A 888 -28.01 -10.63 17.28
C PHE A 888 -26.77 -10.61 16.37
N THR A 889 -26.09 -11.75 16.28
CA THR A 889 -25.00 -12.00 15.33
C THR A 889 -25.32 -13.23 14.49
N THR A 890 -24.71 -13.36 13.31
CA THR A 890 -24.90 -14.51 12.41
C THR A 890 -23.65 -15.36 12.33
N HIS A 891 -23.79 -16.64 11.95
CA HIS A 891 -22.65 -17.50 11.65
C HIS A 891 -21.83 -16.94 10.49
N GLU A 892 -20.52 -16.92 10.69
CA GLU A 892 -19.58 -16.66 9.62
C GLU A 892 -19.60 -17.80 8.59
N PRO A 893 -19.41 -17.50 7.30
CA PRO A 893 -19.26 -18.55 6.31
C PRO A 893 -18.02 -19.38 6.67
N ALA A 894 -18.12 -20.70 6.54
CA ALA A 894 -16.94 -21.54 6.55
C ALA A 894 -15.98 -21.10 5.43
N SER A 895 -14.68 -21.29 5.64
CA SER A 895 -13.68 -21.05 4.60
C SER A 895 -14.01 -21.86 3.34
N GLY A 896 -13.92 -21.22 2.16
CA GLY A 896 -14.23 -21.84 0.88
C GLY A 896 -15.72 -22.11 0.60
N ALA A 897 -16.64 -21.68 1.48
CA ALA A 897 -18.07 -21.85 1.25
C ALA A 897 -18.53 -21.19 -0.06
N ASP A 898 -19.40 -21.90 -0.80
CA ASP A 898 -19.97 -21.42 -2.05
C ASP A 898 -20.84 -20.16 -1.80
N PRO A 899 -20.44 -18.98 -2.31
CA PRO A 899 -21.18 -17.74 -2.09
C PRO A 899 -22.57 -17.76 -2.74
N MET A 900 -22.79 -18.61 -3.76
CA MET A 900 -24.12 -18.78 -4.38
C MET A 900 -25.12 -19.49 -3.46
N LYS A 901 -24.63 -20.13 -2.39
CA LYS A 901 -25.45 -20.87 -1.40
C LYS A 901 -25.43 -20.22 -0.02
N ARG A 902 -24.99 -18.96 0.06
CA ARG A 902 -24.89 -18.20 1.32
C ARG A 902 -26.25 -18.14 2.04
N ARG A 903 -26.22 -18.36 3.35
CA ARG A 903 -27.36 -18.27 4.27
C ARG A 903 -26.99 -17.42 5.48
N TRP A 904 -27.98 -16.76 6.07
CA TRP A 904 -27.83 -15.94 7.27
C TRP A 904 -28.49 -16.64 8.45
N VAL A 905 -27.71 -17.43 9.20
CA VAL A 905 -28.20 -18.15 10.38
C VAL A 905 -27.79 -17.41 11.64
N VAL A 906 -28.76 -17.11 12.51
CA VAL A 906 -28.55 -16.43 13.79
C VAL A 906 -27.72 -17.31 14.72
N ALA A 907 -26.56 -16.81 15.14
CA ALA A 907 -25.61 -17.53 15.99
C ALA A 907 -25.74 -17.15 17.47
N HIS A 908 -25.98 -15.87 17.76
CA HIS A 908 -26.17 -15.36 19.11
C HIS A 908 -27.31 -14.35 19.12
N VAL A 909 -28.13 -14.36 20.18
CA VAL A 909 -29.14 -13.33 20.44
C VAL A 909 -28.86 -12.73 21.81
N ARG A 910 -28.58 -11.43 21.85
CA ARG A 910 -28.26 -10.73 23.10
C ARG A 910 -29.51 -10.62 23.97
N PRO A 911 -29.48 -11.06 25.24
CA PRO A 911 -30.61 -10.94 26.14
C PRO A 911 -31.11 -9.49 26.24
N LYS A 912 -32.44 -9.32 26.19
CA LYS A 912 -33.12 -8.00 26.22
C LYS A 912 -32.77 -7.07 25.06
N GLY A 913 -32.00 -7.51 24.06
CA GLY A 913 -31.75 -6.74 22.83
C GLY A 913 -32.94 -6.75 21.87
N PRO A 914 -32.93 -5.91 20.82
CA PRO A 914 -34.03 -5.80 19.86
C PRO A 914 -34.50 -7.12 19.27
N ALA A 915 -33.57 -7.99 18.85
CA ALA A 915 -33.88 -9.32 18.35
C ALA A 915 -34.57 -10.23 19.39
N ALA A 916 -34.09 -10.24 20.64
CA ALA A 916 -34.71 -11.03 21.70
C ALA A 916 -36.15 -10.56 21.98
N LEU A 917 -36.36 -9.24 22.04
CA LEU A 917 -37.68 -8.64 22.26
C LEU A 917 -38.63 -8.92 21.09
N ALA A 918 -38.10 -9.05 19.88
CA ALA A 918 -38.85 -9.37 18.68
C ALA A 918 -39.10 -10.89 18.50
N GLY A 919 -38.50 -11.75 19.33
CA GLY A 919 -38.70 -13.21 19.29
C GLY A 919 -37.82 -13.95 18.27
N VAL A 920 -36.71 -13.33 17.84
CA VAL A 920 -35.64 -14.00 17.10
C VAL A 920 -34.88 -14.92 18.05
N VAL A 921 -34.61 -16.15 17.61
CA VAL A 921 -33.88 -17.15 18.41
C VAL A 921 -32.63 -17.64 17.70
N VAL A 922 -31.69 -18.19 18.47
CA VAL A 922 -30.49 -18.84 17.90
C VAL A 922 -30.92 -19.99 16.98
N GLY A 923 -30.28 -20.07 15.82
CA GLY A 923 -30.59 -21.04 14.75
C GLY A 923 -31.63 -20.55 13.74
N ASP A 924 -32.29 -19.41 13.94
CA ASP A 924 -33.19 -18.84 12.94
C ASP A 924 -32.42 -18.51 11.65
N GLU A 925 -32.90 -19.00 10.50
CA GLU A 925 -32.38 -18.63 9.18
C GLU A 925 -33.17 -17.43 8.63
N ILE A 926 -32.48 -16.33 8.36
CA ILE A 926 -33.06 -15.10 7.80
C ILE A 926 -33.09 -15.23 6.28
N VAL A 927 -34.30 -15.17 5.73
CA VAL A 927 -34.55 -15.34 4.29
C VAL A 927 -34.92 -14.03 3.60
N SER A 928 -35.46 -13.06 4.33
CA SER A 928 -35.73 -11.72 3.78
C SER A 928 -35.57 -10.61 4.82
N VAL A 929 -35.30 -9.40 4.33
CA VAL A 929 -35.30 -8.16 5.11
C VAL A 929 -36.16 -7.14 4.38
N ASP A 930 -37.21 -6.64 5.04
CA ASP A 930 -38.24 -5.75 4.48
C ASP A 930 -38.83 -6.27 3.15
N GLY A 931 -39.05 -7.59 3.09
CA GLY A 931 -39.61 -8.27 1.92
C GLY A 931 -38.63 -8.53 0.77
N GLN A 932 -37.37 -8.08 0.89
CA GLN A 932 -36.31 -8.39 -0.08
C GLN A 932 -35.62 -9.69 0.28
N ASP A 933 -35.47 -10.59 -0.70
CA ASP A 933 -34.70 -11.83 -0.55
C ASP A 933 -33.22 -11.53 -0.24
N VAL A 934 -32.66 -12.25 0.73
CA VAL A 934 -31.25 -12.13 1.16
C VAL A 934 -30.54 -13.48 1.18
N GLN A 935 -31.02 -14.46 0.41
CA GLN A 935 -30.38 -15.79 0.30
C GLN A 935 -29.55 -15.93 -0.97
N GLY A 936 -28.58 -16.86 -0.95
CA GLY A 936 -27.80 -17.26 -2.12
C GLY A 936 -27.17 -16.07 -2.85
N PRO A 937 -27.46 -15.87 -4.16
CA PRO A 937 -26.89 -14.77 -4.93
C PRO A 937 -27.34 -13.37 -4.45
N ASN A 938 -28.45 -13.26 -3.71
CA ASN A 938 -28.95 -11.99 -3.16
C ASN A 938 -28.43 -11.70 -1.74
N SER A 939 -27.61 -12.58 -1.17
CA SER A 939 -27.11 -12.44 0.20
C SER A 939 -26.32 -11.15 0.47
N TYR A 940 -25.77 -10.52 -0.57
CA TYR A 940 -25.10 -9.23 -0.48
C TYR A 940 -26.00 -8.08 -0.01
N LEU A 941 -27.33 -8.20 -0.17
CA LEU A 941 -28.28 -7.19 0.27
C LEU A 941 -28.47 -7.17 1.79
N PHE A 942 -28.16 -8.25 2.50
CA PHE A 942 -28.42 -8.37 3.94
C PHE A 942 -27.81 -7.22 4.75
N HIS A 943 -26.51 -6.94 4.56
CA HIS A 943 -25.84 -5.86 5.28
C HIS A 943 -26.36 -4.48 4.86
N ALA A 944 -26.63 -4.27 3.56
CA ALA A 944 -27.14 -2.99 3.07
C ALA A 944 -28.55 -2.66 3.63
N LEU A 945 -29.38 -3.68 3.83
CA LEU A 945 -30.74 -3.53 4.36
C LEU A 945 -30.77 -3.44 5.89
N THR A 946 -29.91 -4.19 6.58
CA THR A 946 -29.87 -4.21 8.06
C THR A 946 -29.07 -3.07 8.67
N TYR A 947 -28.19 -2.43 7.90
CA TYR A 947 -27.44 -1.25 8.33
C TYR A 947 -28.33 0.01 8.23
N ALA A 948 -29.11 0.27 9.29
CA ALA A 948 -30.03 1.40 9.38
C ALA A 948 -29.87 2.19 10.70
N PRO A 949 -30.39 3.43 10.79
CA PRO A 949 -30.30 4.25 12.01
C PRO A 949 -30.98 3.63 13.22
N VAL A 950 -30.57 4.06 14.41
CA VAL A 950 -31.26 3.75 15.68
C VAL A 950 -32.74 4.14 15.58
N LYS A 951 -33.63 3.35 16.19
CA LYS A 951 -35.10 3.43 16.11
C LYS A 951 -35.72 3.07 14.75
N THR A 952 -34.94 2.60 13.78
CA THR A 952 -35.52 2.04 12.54
C THR A 952 -36.15 0.69 12.84
N THR A 953 -37.40 0.50 12.41
CA THR A 953 -38.07 -0.81 12.45
C THR A 953 -37.79 -1.57 11.16
N LEU A 954 -37.25 -2.78 11.29
CA LEU A 954 -36.98 -3.72 10.20
C LEU A 954 -37.89 -4.93 10.33
N THR A 955 -38.32 -5.48 9.19
CA THR A 955 -39.08 -6.73 9.13
C THR A 955 -38.18 -7.86 8.63
N LEU A 956 -37.87 -8.83 9.48
CA LEU A 956 -37.15 -10.04 9.10
C LEU A 956 -38.13 -11.15 8.73
N GLY A 957 -37.97 -11.73 7.54
CA GLY A 957 -38.59 -13.01 7.21
C GLY A 957 -37.68 -14.16 7.60
N LEU A 958 -38.23 -15.16 8.28
CA LEU A 958 -37.50 -16.33 8.78
C LEU A 958 -37.91 -17.58 7.99
N ALA A 959 -36.97 -18.50 7.79
CA ALA A 959 -37.20 -19.75 7.05
C ALA A 959 -38.29 -20.62 7.68
N ARG A 960 -38.54 -20.49 8.99
CA ARG A 960 -39.64 -21.15 9.72
C ARG A 960 -41.03 -20.57 9.43
N GLY A 961 -41.15 -19.65 8.46
CA GLY A 961 -42.41 -19.03 8.04
C GLY A 961 -42.90 -17.88 8.92
N ALA A 962 -42.10 -17.44 9.89
CA ALA A 962 -42.40 -16.30 10.74
C ALA A 962 -41.87 -14.99 10.12
N SER A 963 -42.60 -13.89 10.33
CA SER A 963 -42.14 -12.54 10.02
C SER A 963 -42.08 -11.74 11.30
N VAL A 964 -40.91 -11.17 11.59
CA VAL A 964 -40.59 -10.55 12.87
C VAL A 964 -40.22 -9.09 12.65
N GLN A 965 -40.90 -8.18 13.34
CA GLN A 965 -40.53 -6.77 13.36
C GLN A 965 -39.62 -6.48 14.55
N LEU A 966 -38.44 -5.93 14.29
CA LEU A 966 -37.52 -5.49 15.33
C LEU A 966 -37.16 -4.03 15.12
N THR A 967 -37.09 -3.27 16.21
CA THR A 967 -36.69 -1.86 16.18
C THR A 967 -35.28 -1.73 16.69
N LEU A 968 -34.38 -1.24 15.84
CA LEU A 968 -32.95 -1.10 16.18
C LEU A 968 -32.77 -0.18 17.38
N ASP A 969 -31.86 -0.53 18.28
CA ASP A 969 -31.52 0.29 19.46
C ASP A 969 -30.12 0.88 19.32
N ALA A 970 -29.74 1.80 20.21
CA ALA A 970 -28.36 2.25 20.30
C ALA A 970 -27.43 1.07 20.64
N ARG A 971 -26.23 1.06 20.07
CA ARG A 971 -25.23 0.06 20.45
C ARG A 971 -24.88 0.22 21.93
N PRO A 972 -24.77 -0.90 22.69
CA PRO A 972 -24.64 -0.86 24.14
C PRO A 972 -23.35 -0.22 24.66
#